data_AF-A0A9N8E5P9-F1
#
_entry.id   AF-A0A9N8E5P9-F1
#
_cell.length_a   1.000
_cell.length_b   1.000
_cell.length_c   1.000
_cell.angle_alpha   90.00
_cell.angle_beta   90.00
_cell.angle_gamma   90.00
#
_symmetry.space_group_name_H-M   'P 1'
#
loop_
_entity.id
_entity.type
_entity.pdbx_description
1 polymer ?
#
loop_
_entity_poly.entity_id
_entity_poly.type
_entity_poly.pdbx_seq_one_letter_code
_entity_poly.pdbx_strand_id
1 'polypeptide(L)'
;MMRVWLALGVATSASLVSCALGTTAQIVINEIADKGTLSACNGEDWVELYNYGDTDIHLGTEGYILHDDNGKDHEKAFHFPVTADALLAAQSYMLLCHKQKIPAATLSMGKQPPQTLEAATTSSSSSAERLLPDPMSPQFGLSGDDTVTLMRAKYSANSSEVSTSRMSATFEVIDTVELPNTDDAFDITYARDTETGRFNYTSTPTPGTANLMTRIPTPEEQIVAHKQALREQEAMGRQFFNMDERGYPVPDPMDTVLNLTITMSDTDYRYMMENQTFEQYRPFQSGQLTTTDGRVLLSLDNPGRVRPKGQSGLFVATCLDTPSIPFQIDMHHTNKSQTLFGVERVLLRHHAEDYSFSREWAYYRMLARFGMPYLRSRKVNFYIQTPAKTVAHGFYTLMEAPEHEYVFARNFPDYNPEEYGLYKFKSLAKGCGDYTQEELKQAEQRLQTDVSTPPYAWERGEHKKKVEVKNPFMVGYCRDQFVSDFIDNIEPDIVLAYLRHDQDCSEMLTEEGLIERDLGTKDFDKDMKRFIDNHLGPNKCDAECANSNLKEVVDTENWLKMFAFYATALSLDSPISFHNNYYLAQSGDNAGWKIVPYDLNARQAVGCNNDICNGRLVHWSVARPTCESLESNQLVGPLLTDPDLHAEYMGYVREFVDTIYGNETTWKEISTHIAEISDYAKNDFWSAFGIFHDEEINPPAEDWNTGQYPLLAVMKARTADLRAQLDAAEAETLARAPHVGVVGGNEPWETCADWRLEQPNTTRCEMDCQYEGCHMPGWTVESFCDEGTGVCYHGDADPMCHGVPEGERYPGMQDGEDGKPTYCRMAKGVPVKASECPAVGEFTPATVQTTSDAVQRGMVFAFAVVLVIAGFVQQL
;
A
#
# COMPACT_ATOMS: atom_id res chain seq x y z
N MET A 1 43.78 41.80 20.88
CA MET A 1 43.54 42.67 22.06
C MET A 1 43.07 41.77 23.19
N MET A 2 43.95 41.14 23.98
CA MET A 2 44.72 41.70 25.11
C MET A 2 43.82 42.34 26.18
N ARG A 3 43.53 41.60 27.26
CA ARG A 3 43.84 42.02 28.64
C ARG A 3 43.64 40.89 29.65
N VAL A 4 44.79 40.44 30.14
CA VAL A 4 45.04 39.63 31.35
C VAL A 4 44.79 40.50 32.58
N TRP A 5 44.21 39.92 33.64
CA TRP A 5 44.41 40.37 35.01
C TRP A 5 44.65 39.17 35.94
N LEU A 6 45.86 39.13 36.52
CA LEU A 6 46.20 38.37 37.73
C LEU A 6 45.63 39.11 38.95
N ALA A 7 45.16 38.38 39.95
CA ALA A 7 45.16 38.85 41.33
C ALA A 7 45.40 37.67 42.30
N LEU A 8 46.38 37.88 43.18
CA LEU A 8 46.87 36.99 44.24
C LEU A 8 45.80 36.62 45.28
N GLY A 9 45.98 35.46 45.89
CA GLY A 9 45.14 34.93 46.95
C GLY A 9 45.22 35.66 48.29
N VAL A 10 44.16 35.46 49.07
CA VAL A 10 44.13 35.62 50.52
C VAL A 10 43.46 34.38 51.09
N ALA A 11 44.19 33.62 51.91
CA ALA A 11 43.64 32.55 52.70
C ALA A 11 42.88 33.15 53.89
N THR A 12 41.57 32.97 53.92
CA THR A 12 40.75 33.18 55.11
C THR A 12 39.97 31.90 55.38
N SER A 13 40.37 31.22 56.44
CA SER A 13 39.63 30.18 57.13
C SER A 13 38.25 30.72 57.55
N ALA A 14 37.20 30.32 56.83
CA ALA A 14 35.83 30.52 57.24
C ALA A 14 35.29 29.21 57.82
N SER A 15 34.93 29.29 59.10
CA SER A 15 34.30 28.23 59.87
C SER A 15 33.05 27.70 59.16
N LEU A 16 32.97 26.38 59.04
CA LEU A 16 31.77 25.64 58.65
C LEU A 16 30.63 25.99 59.61
N VAL A 17 29.76 26.89 59.17
CA VAL A 17 28.40 26.99 59.71
C VAL A 17 27.66 25.79 59.15
N SER A 18 27.54 24.73 59.95
CA SER A 18 26.63 23.62 59.68
C SER A 18 25.20 24.15 59.74
N CYS A 19 24.72 24.65 58.61
CA CYS A 19 23.30 24.86 58.39
C CYS A 19 22.67 23.47 58.33
N ALA A 20 21.84 23.13 59.31
CA ALA A 20 21.03 21.93 59.29
C ALA A 20 20.04 22.06 58.11
N LEU A 21 20.45 21.57 56.94
CA LEU A 21 19.57 21.30 55.82
C LEU A 21 18.68 20.13 56.23
N GLY A 22 17.37 20.31 56.04
CA GLY A 22 16.42 19.20 56.12
C GLY A 22 16.90 18.07 55.21
N THR A 23 16.80 16.84 55.71
CA THR A 23 17.17 15.64 54.97
C THR A 23 16.42 15.61 53.64
N THR A 24 17.10 15.95 52.54
CA THR A 24 16.67 15.54 51.21
C THR A 24 16.59 14.02 51.21
N ALA A 25 15.51 13.48 50.65
CA ALA A 25 15.37 12.04 50.45
C ALA A 25 16.64 11.48 49.78
N GLN A 26 17.17 10.38 50.31
CA GLN A 26 18.39 9.75 49.78
C GLN A 26 18.18 9.15 48.39
N ILE A 27 16.94 8.76 48.08
CA ILE A 27 16.51 8.27 46.77
C ILE A 27 15.43 9.22 46.26
N VAL A 28 15.47 9.55 44.98
CA VAL A 28 14.46 10.36 44.32
C VAL A 28 13.98 9.67 43.04
N ILE A 29 12.85 10.16 42.53
CA ILE A 29 12.53 9.99 41.12
C ILE A 29 13.44 10.94 40.33
N ASN A 30 14.13 10.41 39.33
CA ASN A 30 15.15 11.12 38.55
C ASN A 30 14.61 11.57 37.19
N GLU A 31 13.95 10.67 36.47
CA GLU A 31 13.52 10.88 35.09
C GLU A 31 12.32 9.98 34.79
N ILE A 32 11.34 10.47 34.03
CA ILE A 32 10.12 9.74 33.67
C ILE A 32 9.83 9.92 32.18
N ALA A 33 9.41 8.85 31.51
CA ALA A 33 8.80 8.90 30.18
C ALA A 33 7.44 8.21 30.20
N ASP A 34 6.38 8.97 29.93
CA ASP A 34 4.98 8.51 29.90
C ASP A 34 4.51 8.05 28.50
N LYS A 35 5.33 8.29 27.47
CA LYS A 35 5.13 7.76 26.10
C LYS A 35 6.36 6.98 25.61
N GLY A 36 7.22 6.60 26.55
CA GLY A 36 8.53 6.01 26.30
C GLY A 36 9.46 6.89 25.46
N THR A 37 10.63 6.33 25.13
CA THR A 37 11.65 6.96 24.28
C THR A 37 12.26 5.89 23.39
N LEU A 38 12.70 6.20 22.17
CA LEU A 38 13.32 5.20 21.30
C LEU A 38 14.65 4.68 21.88
N SER A 39 15.33 5.51 22.67
CA SER A 39 16.63 5.19 23.29
C SER A 39 16.53 4.31 24.54
N ALA A 40 15.34 4.11 25.13
CA ALA A 40 15.17 3.41 26.41
C ALA A 40 13.88 2.58 26.44
N CYS A 41 13.91 1.43 27.13
CA CYS A 41 12.73 0.59 27.36
C CYS A 41 11.89 0.21 26.11
N ASN A 42 12.47 0.29 24.90
CA ASN A 42 11.81 0.02 23.62
C ASN A 42 10.58 0.92 23.33
N GLY A 43 10.59 2.18 23.79
CA GLY A 43 9.47 3.09 23.58
C GLY A 43 8.26 2.84 24.48
N GLU A 44 8.41 2.01 25.52
CA GLU A 44 7.41 1.83 26.58
C GLU A 44 7.67 2.78 27.75
N ASP A 45 6.65 3.01 28.59
CA ASP A 45 6.74 3.87 29.77
C ASP A 45 7.87 3.43 30.70
N TRP A 46 8.54 4.40 31.30
CA TRP A 46 9.58 4.11 32.27
C TRP A 46 9.77 5.19 33.32
N VAL A 47 10.25 4.76 34.48
CA VAL A 47 10.61 5.62 35.61
C VAL A 47 12.04 5.29 36.01
N GLU A 48 12.88 6.30 36.18
CA GLU A 48 14.21 6.14 36.72
C GLU A 48 14.31 6.66 38.15
N LEU A 49 14.93 5.86 39.02
CA LEU A 49 15.28 6.26 40.37
C LEU A 49 16.78 6.54 40.48
N TYR A 50 17.14 7.50 41.31
CA TYR A 50 18.54 7.82 41.61
C TYR A 50 18.81 7.89 43.12
N ASN A 51 19.91 7.27 43.55
CA ASN A 51 20.38 7.31 44.93
C ASN A 51 21.50 8.34 45.09
N TYR A 52 21.19 9.51 45.64
CA TYR A 52 22.14 10.57 45.96
C TYR A 52 23.05 10.25 47.15
N GLY A 53 22.76 9.17 47.89
CA GLY A 53 23.52 8.81 49.08
C GLY A 53 24.79 8.04 48.81
N ASP A 54 25.63 7.97 49.83
CA ASP A 54 26.93 7.30 49.79
C ASP A 54 26.87 5.83 50.23
N THR A 55 25.66 5.28 50.37
CA THR A 55 25.42 3.88 50.77
C THR A 55 24.43 3.20 49.84
N ASP A 56 24.67 1.92 49.59
CA ASP A 56 23.74 1.05 48.86
C ASP A 56 22.43 0.89 49.65
N ILE A 57 21.30 0.88 48.95
CA ILE A 57 19.97 0.74 49.53
C ILE A 57 19.25 -0.42 48.86
N HIS A 58 18.70 -1.33 49.66
CA HIS A 58 17.87 -2.41 49.15
C HIS A 58 16.39 -2.02 49.25
N LEU A 59 15.79 -1.62 48.12
CA LEU A 59 14.45 -1.01 48.05
C LEU A 59 13.36 -1.91 48.64
N GLY A 60 13.43 -3.23 48.37
CA GLY A 60 12.47 -4.19 48.90
C GLY A 60 12.52 -4.39 50.42
N THR A 61 13.71 -4.55 51.02
CA THR A 61 13.82 -4.74 52.49
C THR A 61 13.51 -3.47 53.27
N GLU A 62 13.75 -2.31 52.66
CA GLU A 62 13.43 -1.00 53.22
C GLU A 62 11.95 -0.61 53.00
N GLY A 63 11.19 -1.45 52.28
CA GLY A 63 9.74 -1.28 52.11
C GLY A 63 9.37 -0.08 51.24
N TYR A 64 10.13 0.18 50.17
CA TYR A 64 9.77 1.18 49.17
C TYR A 64 8.57 0.74 48.33
N ILE A 65 7.76 1.72 47.92
CA ILE A 65 6.57 1.54 47.08
C ILE A 65 6.55 2.68 46.06
N LEU A 66 6.22 2.38 44.82
CA LEU A 66 5.92 3.38 43.79
C LEU A 66 4.46 3.25 43.36
N HIS A 67 3.72 4.35 43.25
CA HIS A 67 2.34 4.31 42.77
C HIS A 67 1.99 5.54 41.93
N ASP A 68 0.94 5.42 41.12
CA ASP A 68 0.29 6.48 40.36
C ASP A 68 -0.83 7.15 41.19
N ASP A 69 -1.70 7.90 40.52
CA ASP A 69 -2.83 8.61 41.14
C ASP A 69 -3.89 7.70 41.78
N ASN A 70 -3.89 6.41 41.44
CA ASN A 70 -4.78 5.44 42.08
C ASN A 70 -4.36 5.13 43.53
N GLY A 71 -3.16 5.55 43.92
CA GLY A 71 -2.68 5.52 45.29
C GLY A 71 -2.06 4.19 45.71
N LYS A 72 -1.33 4.22 46.83
CA LYS A 72 -0.55 3.08 47.37
C LYS A 72 -1.33 1.79 47.70
N ASP A 73 -2.65 1.88 47.87
CA ASP A 73 -3.50 0.73 48.23
C ASP A 73 -4.15 0.08 47.00
N HIS A 74 -3.93 0.65 45.81
CA HIS A 74 -4.40 0.10 44.55
C HIS A 74 -3.63 -1.18 44.18
N GLU A 75 -4.28 -2.10 43.46
CA GLU A 75 -3.67 -3.40 43.10
C GLU A 75 -2.43 -3.26 42.20
N LYS A 76 -2.28 -2.13 41.52
CA LYS A 76 -1.14 -1.81 40.66
C LYS A 76 -0.02 -1.04 41.36
N ALA A 77 -0.18 -0.66 42.63
CA ALA A 77 0.91 -0.04 43.39
C ALA A 77 2.11 -1.00 43.43
N PHE A 78 3.26 -0.50 43.00
CA PHE A 78 4.45 -1.32 42.81
C PHE A 78 5.24 -1.42 44.10
N HIS A 79 5.26 -2.60 44.68
CA HIS A 79 6.08 -2.94 45.85
C HIS A 79 7.39 -3.57 45.38
N PHE A 80 8.53 -2.97 45.74
CA PHE A 80 9.83 -3.51 45.35
C PHE A 80 10.05 -4.90 45.98
N PRO A 81 10.47 -5.91 45.20
CA PRO A 81 10.67 -7.26 45.72
C PRO A 81 11.92 -7.35 46.59
N VAL A 82 11.93 -8.32 47.50
CA VAL A 82 13.11 -8.64 48.34
C VAL A 82 14.05 -9.56 47.56
N THR A 83 14.65 -9.03 46.50
CA THR A 83 15.60 -9.72 45.60
C THR A 83 16.86 -8.88 45.40
N ALA A 84 17.96 -9.53 44.97
CA ALA A 84 19.23 -8.84 44.73
C ALA A 84 19.11 -7.70 43.70
N ASP A 85 18.18 -7.83 42.74
CA ASP A 85 17.94 -6.83 41.69
C ASP A 85 17.30 -5.54 42.22
N ALA A 86 16.74 -5.56 43.44
CA ALA A 86 16.20 -4.37 44.12
C ALA A 86 17.27 -3.58 44.90
N LEU A 87 18.56 -3.91 44.72
CA LEU A 87 19.68 -3.17 45.31
C LEU A 87 20.04 -1.97 44.43
N LEU A 88 19.78 -0.77 44.94
CA LEU A 88 20.20 0.48 44.33
C LEU A 88 21.51 0.95 44.99
N ALA A 89 22.62 0.79 44.27
CA ALA A 89 23.94 1.18 44.76
C ALA A 89 24.05 2.68 45.03
N ALA A 90 25.01 3.07 45.86
CA ALA A 90 25.34 4.48 46.11
C ALA A 90 25.66 5.20 44.78
N GLN A 91 25.20 6.45 44.64
CA GLN A 91 25.47 7.30 43.47
C GLN A 91 25.10 6.64 42.12
N SER A 92 24.12 5.75 42.11
CA SER A 92 23.73 4.94 40.95
C SER A 92 22.25 5.10 40.59
N TYR A 93 21.92 4.72 39.35
CA TYR A 93 20.59 4.81 38.76
C TYR A 93 19.92 3.44 38.67
N MET A 94 18.59 3.41 38.70
CA MET A 94 17.78 2.22 38.42
C MET A 94 16.64 2.60 37.49
N LEU A 95 16.71 2.10 36.27
CA LEU A 95 15.68 2.25 35.25
C LEU A 95 14.60 1.18 35.43
N LEU A 96 13.36 1.60 35.54
CA LEU A 96 12.18 0.75 35.70
C LEU A 96 11.35 0.83 34.42
N CYS A 97 11.41 -0.19 33.57
CA CYS A 97 10.67 -0.26 32.31
C CYS A 97 9.33 -0.96 32.51
N HIS A 98 8.20 -0.36 32.11
CA HIS A 98 6.88 -0.99 32.22
C HIS A 98 6.84 -2.40 31.58
N LYS A 99 7.44 -2.53 30.39
CA LYS A 99 7.72 -3.82 29.74
C LYS A 99 9.20 -3.97 29.38
N GLN A 100 9.70 -5.19 29.48
CA GLN A 100 11.08 -5.53 29.10
C GLN A 100 11.11 -6.69 28.08
N LYS A 101 12.10 -6.65 27.17
CA LYS A 101 12.52 -7.83 26.40
C LYS A 101 13.32 -8.78 27.30
N ILE A 102 12.86 -10.01 27.48
CA ILE A 102 13.65 -11.08 28.11
C ILE A 102 14.29 -11.93 27.01
N PRO A 103 15.62 -12.14 27.02
CA PRO A 103 16.26 -13.07 26.09
C PRO A 103 15.67 -14.48 26.25
N ALA A 104 15.44 -15.19 25.14
CA ALA A 104 14.83 -16.53 25.14
C ALA A 104 15.47 -17.58 26.08
N ALA A 105 16.69 -17.34 26.58
CA ALA A 105 17.43 -18.23 27.47
C ALA A 105 16.85 -18.34 28.91
N THR A 106 16.03 -17.38 29.37
CA THR A 106 15.59 -17.33 30.78
C THR A 106 14.30 -18.12 31.04
N LEU A 107 13.60 -18.58 30.00
CA LEU A 107 12.32 -19.31 30.12
C LEU A 107 12.47 -20.80 30.51
N SER A 108 13.69 -21.31 30.71
CA SER A 108 13.91 -22.75 30.91
C SER A 108 13.90 -23.24 32.37
N MET A 109 13.63 -22.41 33.38
CA MET A 109 13.64 -22.85 34.77
C MET A 109 12.44 -22.33 35.59
N GLY A 110 11.35 -23.10 35.62
CA GLY A 110 10.24 -22.80 36.52
C GLY A 110 9.03 -23.74 36.43
N LYS A 111 9.08 -24.84 37.21
CA LYS A 111 7.96 -25.71 37.67
C LYS A 111 7.14 -26.51 36.64
N GLN A 112 7.31 -27.83 36.70
CA GLN A 112 6.32 -28.83 36.23
C GLN A 112 4.97 -28.64 36.93
N PRO A 113 3.83 -28.70 36.22
CA PRO A 113 2.51 -28.83 36.83
C PRO A 113 2.18 -30.31 37.18
N PRO A 114 1.25 -30.55 38.12
CA PRO A 114 0.80 -31.90 38.47
C PRO A 114 -0.03 -32.51 37.34
N GLN A 115 0.17 -33.80 37.08
CA GLN A 115 -0.63 -34.61 36.18
C GLN A 115 -2.07 -34.76 36.71
N THR A 116 -3.09 -34.28 35.98
CA THR A 116 -4.32 -35.05 35.69
C THR A 116 -5.23 -34.35 34.66
N LEU A 117 -5.73 -35.20 33.75
CA LEU A 117 -6.90 -35.15 32.86
C LEU A 117 -6.87 -34.37 31.53
N GLU A 118 -7.27 -35.13 30.50
CA GLU A 118 -7.30 -34.88 29.07
C GLU A 118 -8.39 -33.87 28.64
N ALA A 119 -8.02 -32.90 27.79
CA ALA A 119 -8.73 -32.46 26.57
C ALA A 119 -8.11 -31.15 26.02
N ALA A 120 -8.08 -31.03 24.69
CA ALA A 120 -7.65 -29.89 23.86
C ALA A 120 -6.13 -29.71 23.64
N THR A 121 -5.63 -30.33 22.56
CA THR A 121 -4.33 -30.01 21.93
C THR A 121 -4.55 -29.21 20.64
N THR A 122 -4.52 -27.89 20.75
CA THR A 122 -4.14 -26.93 19.69
C THR A 122 -3.55 -25.70 20.39
N SER A 123 -2.22 -25.60 20.45
CA SER A 123 -1.58 -24.31 20.65
C SER A 123 -0.19 -24.32 20.03
N SER A 124 -0.04 -23.39 19.09
CA SER A 124 1.19 -22.90 18.49
C SER A 124 2.13 -22.38 19.57
N SER A 125 3.33 -22.95 19.68
CA SER A 125 4.44 -22.31 20.39
C SER A 125 5.27 -21.50 19.39
N SER A 126 4.87 -20.26 19.19
CA SER A 126 5.74 -19.20 18.70
C SER A 126 6.78 -18.91 19.78
N SER A 127 8.07 -19.11 19.50
CA SER A 127 9.14 -18.49 20.29
C SER A 127 9.37 -17.07 19.76
N ALA A 128 8.30 -16.26 19.79
CA ALA A 128 8.43 -14.81 19.71
C ALA A 128 8.95 -14.34 21.07
N GLU A 129 10.03 -13.56 21.08
CA GLU A 129 10.37 -12.78 22.27
C GLU A 129 9.19 -11.86 22.56
N ARG A 130 8.46 -12.18 23.62
CA ARG A 130 7.30 -11.42 24.07
C ARG A 130 7.81 -10.30 24.97
N LEU A 131 7.42 -9.05 24.67
CA LEU A 131 7.50 -7.99 25.67
C LEU A 131 6.62 -8.43 26.84
N LEU A 132 7.25 -8.72 27.96
CA LEU A 132 6.56 -9.15 29.17
C LEU A 132 6.60 -8.00 30.18
N PRO A 133 5.57 -7.90 31.04
CA PRO A 133 5.66 -7.13 32.28
C PRO A 133 7.01 -7.36 32.94
N ASP A 134 7.77 -6.29 33.18
CA ASP A 134 8.99 -6.41 33.96
C ASP A 134 8.61 -6.56 35.44
N PRO A 135 8.91 -7.70 36.09
CA PRO A 135 8.59 -7.93 37.49
C PRO A 135 9.34 -6.98 38.45
N MET A 136 10.38 -6.30 37.98
CA MET A 136 11.11 -5.28 38.72
C MET A 136 10.57 -3.86 38.51
N SER A 137 9.50 -3.69 37.73
CA SER A 137 8.99 -2.37 37.35
C SER A 137 7.48 -2.23 37.54
N PRO A 138 6.99 -0.99 37.70
CA PRO A 138 5.57 -0.72 37.86
C PRO A 138 4.72 -1.13 36.66
N GLN A 139 3.52 -1.64 36.93
CA GLN A 139 2.58 -2.12 35.92
C GLN A 139 1.33 -1.22 35.76
N PHE A 140 1.37 -0.02 36.34
CA PHE A 140 0.49 1.07 35.94
C PHE A 140 1.03 1.71 34.66
N GLY A 141 0.13 2.18 33.79
CA GLY A 141 0.51 3.01 32.65
C GLY A 141 0.69 4.45 33.11
N LEU A 142 1.51 5.21 32.40
CA LEU A 142 1.73 6.63 32.64
C LEU A 142 1.11 7.45 31.50
N SER A 143 0.67 8.64 31.82
CA SER A 143 0.10 9.60 30.89
C SER A 143 0.30 11.04 31.40
N GLY A 144 0.11 12.01 30.51
CA GLY A 144 0.03 13.42 30.89
C GLY A 144 -1.06 13.62 31.95
N ASP A 145 -0.73 14.38 33.00
CA ASP A 145 -1.53 14.63 34.22
C ASP A 145 -1.42 13.57 35.33
N ASP A 146 -0.70 12.45 35.15
CA ASP A 146 -0.48 11.48 36.24
C ASP A 146 0.48 12.00 37.32
N THR A 147 0.25 11.61 38.58
CA THR A 147 1.21 11.80 39.69
C THR A 147 1.88 10.50 40.07
N VAL A 148 3.21 10.44 39.92
CA VAL A 148 4.03 9.33 40.38
C VAL A 148 4.58 9.64 41.77
N THR A 149 4.30 8.76 42.74
CA THR A 149 4.75 8.92 44.13
C THR A 149 5.61 7.75 44.56
N LEU A 150 6.82 8.07 45.04
CA LEU A 150 7.71 7.15 45.75
C LEU A 150 7.48 7.28 47.25
N MET A 151 7.19 6.16 47.91
CA MET A 151 6.98 6.08 49.35
C MET A 151 7.89 5.04 49.98
N ARG A 152 8.06 5.12 51.31
CA ARG A 152 8.75 4.12 52.13
C ARG A 152 7.95 3.79 53.38
N ALA A 153 7.89 2.51 53.74
CA ALA A 153 7.32 2.08 55.02
C ALA A 153 8.21 2.52 56.20
N LYS A 154 7.62 3.20 57.20
CA LYS A 154 8.25 3.45 58.50
C LYS A 154 7.83 2.37 59.49
N TYR A 155 8.81 1.62 59.99
CA TYR A 155 8.64 0.71 61.10
C TYR A 155 9.04 1.41 62.40
N SER A 156 8.10 1.58 63.34
CA SER A 156 8.44 2.14 64.65
C SER A 156 9.26 1.12 65.45
N ALA A 157 10.53 1.40 65.70
CA ALA A 157 11.36 0.63 66.61
C ALA A 157 10.93 0.90 68.06
N ASN A 158 9.84 0.26 68.51
CA ASN A 158 9.54 0.05 69.92
C ASN A 158 8.36 -0.91 70.09
N SER A 159 8.61 -2.21 69.91
CA SER A 159 7.86 -3.24 70.64
C SER A 159 8.64 -4.56 70.60
N SER A 160 9.45 -4.78 71.63
CA SER A 160 9.82 -6.13 72.06
C SER A 160 8.58 -6.80 72.67
N GLU A 161 7.62 -7.19 71.84
CA GLU A 161 6.56 -8.12 72.21
C GLU A 161 5.99 -8.79 70.94
N VAL A 162 6.10 -10.11 70.90
CA VAL A 162 5.50 -10.96 69.87
C VAL A 162 3.99 -11.04 70.16
N SER A 163 3.18 -10.37 69.35
CA SER A 163 1.73 -10.61 69.27
C SER A 163 1.24 -10.46 67.84
N THR A 164 0.53 -11.48 67.37
CA THR A 164 -0.04 -11.63 66.03
C THR A 164 -1.25 -10.72 65.82
N SER A 165 -1.03 -9.40 65.76
CA SER A 165 -2.02 -8.44 65.27
C SER A 165 -1.35 -7.36 64.43
N ARG A 166 -1.83 -7.18 63.19
CA ARG A 166 -1.36 -6.27 62.13
C ARG A 166 -0.59 -5.05 62.66
N MET A 167 0.72 -5.01 62.41
CA MET A 167 1.50 -3.76 62.50
C MET A 167 0.90 -2.78 61.47
N SER A 168 0.38 -1.65 61.93
CA SER A 168 -0.01 -0.57 61.03
C SER A 168 1.27 0.13 60.57
N ALA A 169 1.81 -0.26 59.42
CA ALA A 169 2.91 0.47 58.81
C ALA A 169 2.44 1.92 58.51
N THR A 170 3.16 2.91 59.02
CA THR A 170 2.99 4.30 58.59
C THR A 170 3.90 4.54 57.39
N PHE A 171 3.42 5.17 56.32
CA PHE A 171 4.22 5.43 55.13
C PHE A 171 4.72 6.87 55.10
N GLU A 172 5.94 7.07 54.64
CA GLU A 172 6.53 8.37 54.35
C GLU A 172 6.59 8.56 52.83
N VAL A 173 6.07 9.69 52.34
CA VAL A 173 6.31 10.13 50.97
C VAL A 173 7.76 10.55 50.86
N ILE A 174 8.49 9.88 49.97
CA ILE A 174 9.91 10.14 49.68
C ILE A 174 10.02 11.18 48.58
N ASP A 175 9.25 11.00 47.51
CA ASP A 175 9.23 11.90 46.37
C ASP A 175 7.90 11.82 45.62
N THR A 176 7.50 12.90 44.98
CA THR A 176 6.25 12.99 44.22
C THR A 176 6.49 13.85 42.98
N VAL A 177 6.05 13.36 41.82
CA VAL A 177 6.20 14.04 40.53
C VAL A 177 4.83 14.07 39.86
N GLU A 178 4.30 15.28 39.66
CA GLU A 178 3.12 15.52 38.83
C GLU A 178 3.61 15.75 37.39
N LEU A 179 3.19 14.89 36.45
CA LEU A 179 3.52 14.98 35.04
C LEU A 179 2.65 16.05 34.38
N PRO A 180 3.24 17.13 33.82
CA PRO A 180 2.47 18.08 33.04
C PRO A 180 1.92 17.40 31.79
N ASN A 181 0.70 17.74 31.37
CA ASN A 181 0.22 17.30 30.07
C ASN A 181 1.18 17.79 28.96
N THR A 182 1.61 16.86 28.10
CA THR A 182 2.33 17.18 26.87
C THR A 182 1.43 16.86 25.70
N ASP A 183 1.12 17.90 24.92
CA ASP A 183 0.45 17.80 23.62
C ASP A 183 1.34 17.01 22.64
N ASP A 184 1.32 15.68 22.76
CA ASP A 184 1.85 14.69 21.82
C ASP A 184 3.33 14.73 21.45
N ALA A 185 4.18 15.36 22.27
CA ALA A 185 5.62 15.32 22.07
C ALA A 185 6.21 13.90 22.27
N PHE A 186 6.96 13.41 21.28
CA PHE A 186 7.60 12.09 21.27
C PHE A 186 9.10 12.21 21.55
N ASP A 187 9.69 11.19 22.17
CA ASP A 187 11.14 11.09 22.49
C ASP A 187 11.68 12.20 23.42
N ILE A 188 10.83 12.66 24.34
CA ILE A 188 11.19 13.57 25.43
C ILE A 188 11.01 12.89 26.79
N THR A 189 11.70 13.39 27.80
CA THR A 189 11.57 12.91 29.19
C THR A 189 11.31 14.06 30.14
N TYR A 190 10.53 13.77 31.18
CA TYR A 190 10.37 14.68 32.30
C TYR A 190 11.46 14.40 33.32
N ALA A 191 12.52 15.19 33.27
CA ALA A 191 13.76 14.93 33.97
C ALA A 191 13.98 15.95 35.09
N ARG A 192 14.50 15.48 36.23
CA ARG A 192 14.87 16.34 37.35
C ARG A 192 16.15 17.11 37.03
N ASP A 193 16.09 18.42 37.06
CA ASP A 193 17.23 19.30 36.82
C ASP A 193 18.19 19.21 38.01
N THR A 194 19.44 18.83 37.73
CA THR A 194 20.47 18.64 38.76
C THR A 194 20.88 19.94 39.46
N GLU A 195 20.67 21.10 38.83
CA GLU A 195 21.00 22.40 39.41
C GLU A 195 19.85 22.96 40.26
N THR A 196 18.61 22.82 39.78
CA THR A 196 17.44 23.44 40.41
C THR A 196 16.59 22.49 41.25
N GLY A 197 16.76 21.18 41.06
CA GLY A 197 15.96 20.13 41.68
C GLY A 197 14.51 20.05 41.18
N ARG A 198 14.13 20.87 40.20
CA ARG A 198 12.79 20.89 39.59
C ARG A 198 12.74 19.95 38.39
N PHE A 199 11.58 19.40 38.10
CA PHE A 199 11.38 18.66 36.86
C PHE A 199 11.09 19.62 35.71
N ASN A 200 11.72 19.37 34.58
CA ASN A 200 11.43 20.02 33.30
C ASN A 200 11.47 18.95 32.20
N TYR A 201 10.70 19.16 31.14
CA TYR A 201 10.86 18.34 29.95
C TYR A 201 12.18 18.68 29.26
N THR A 202 12.87 17.63 28.81
CA THR A 202 14.08 17.72 28.00
C THR A 202 13.94 16.88 26.75
N SER A 203 14.50 17.37 25.64
CA SER A 203 14.61 16.61 24.39
C SER A 203 15.80 15.65 24.33
N THR A 204 16.44 15.38 25.47
CA THR A 204 17.57 14.44 25.53
C THR A 204 17.37 13.50 26.71
N PRO A 205 16.71 12.34 26.49
CA PRO A 205 16.61 11.28 27.48
C PRO A 205 18.00 10.79 27.91
N THR A 206 18.22 10.63 29.21
CA THR A 206 19.55 10.27 29.75
C THR A 206 19.53 9.10 30.74
N PRO A 207 18.80 8.00 30.45
CA PRO A 207 18.70 6.87 31.37
C PRO A 207 20.08 6.31 31.74
N GLY A 208 20.30 6.12 33.03
CA GLY A 208 21.52 5.60 33.63
C GLY A 208 22.61 6.64 33.85
N THR A 209 22.36 7.91 33.56
CA THR A 209 23.34 9.00 33.63
C THR A 209 22.74 10.30 34.16
N ALA A 210 23.56 11.33 34.35
CA ALA A 210 23.08 12.62 34.84
C ALA A 210 22.21 13.33 33.80
N ASN A 211 21.08 13.87 34.26
CA ASN A 211 20.11 14.53 33.39
C ASN A 211 20.70 15.72 32.64
N LEU A 212 20.45 15.77 31.33
CA LEU A 212 20.82 16.90 30.48
C LEU A 212 19.58 17.69 30.08
N MET A 213 19.49 18.95 30.50
CA MET A 213 18.38 19.83 30.14
C MET A 213 18.60 20.49 28.78
N THR A 214 17.77 20.12 27.81
CA THR A 214 17.74 20.70 26.47
C THR A 214 16.35 21.22 26.15
N ARG A 215 16.26 22.27 25.33
CA ARG A 215 14.96 22.83 24.93
C ARG A 215 14.21 21.81 24.07
N ILE A 216 12.90 21.74 24.24
CA ILE A 216 12.04 20.98 23.32
C ILE A 216 12.00 21.71 21.97
N PRO A 217 12.26 21.03 20.84
CA PRO A 217 12.09 21.61 19.51
C PRO A 217 10.63 21.99 19.26
N THR A 218 10.38 23.09 18.52
CA THR A 218 9.00 23.42 18.10
C THR A 218 8.47 22.38 17.11
N PRO A 219 7.15 22.23 16.92
CA PRO A 219 6.60 21.32 15.93
C PRO A 219 7.22 21.50 14.53
N GLU A 220 7.45 22.73 14.10
CA GLU A 220 8.09 23.02 12.80
C GLU A 220 9.54 22.51 12.75
N GLU A 221 10.29 22.63 13.84
CA GLU A 221 11.66 22.10 13.93
C GLU A 221 11.67 20.57 13.92
N GLN A 222 10.67 19.93 14.54
CA GLN A 222 10.51 18.47 14.50
C GLN A 222 10.16 17.99 13.08
N ILE A 223 9.24 18.66 12.38
CA ILE A 223 8.91 18.37 10.98
C ILE A 223 10.16 18.51 10.09
N VAL A 224 10.94 19.58 10.26
CA VAL A 224 12.18 19.78 9.50
C VAL A 224 13.20 18.67 9.79
N ALA A 225 13.37 18.30 11.06
CA ALA A 225 14.28 17.23 11.47
C ALA A 225 13.83 15.86 10.92
N HIS A 226 12.53 15.56 10.99
CA HIS A 226 11.95 14.33 10.45
C HIS A 226 12.14 14.23 8.94
N LYS A 227 11.77 15.26 8.17
CA LYS A 227 12.02 15.32 6.72
C LYS A 227 13.50 15.17 6.38
N GLN A 228 14.39 15.72 7.21
CA GLN A 228 15.83 15.55 7.02
C GLN A 228 16.27 14.10 7.28
N ALA A 229 15.78 13.44 8.32
CA ALA A 229 16.06 12.04 8.61
C ALA A 229 15.59 11.13 7.46
N LEU A 230 14.40 11.38 6.91
CA LEU A 230 13.89 10.63 5.75
C LEU A 230 14.76 10.83 4.49
N ARG A 231 15.29 12.04 4.25
CA ARG A 231 16.26 12.28 3.17
C ARG A 231 17.58 11.55 3.39
N GLU A 232 18.06 11.49 4.62
CA GLU A 232 19.27 10.74 4.96
C GLU A 232 19.07 9.23 4.76
N GLN A 233 17.90 8.70 5.15
CA GLN A 233 17.51 7.32 4.89
C GLN A 233 17.40 7.03 3.38
N GLU A 234 16.80 7.92 2.59
CA GLU A 234 16.76 7.81 1.12
C GLU A 234 18.17 7.69 0.54
N ALA A 235 19.09 8.55 0.99
CA ALA A 235 20.45 8.64 0.47
C ALA A 235 21.25 7.35 0.67
N MET A 236 20.97 6.56 1.72
CA MET A 236 21.60 5.26 1.97
C MET A 236 21.42 4.29 0.80
N GLY A 237 20.28 4.36 0.10
CA GLY A 237 19.93 3.45 -0.99
C GLY A 237 20.53 3.80 -2.34
N ARG A 238 21.13 4.98 -2.53
CA ARG A 238 21.54 5.49 -3.87
C ARG A 238 22.51 4.55 -4.60
N GLN A 239 23.59 4.14 -3.95
CA GLN A 239 24.55 3.18 -4.52
C GLN A 239 23.97 1.76 -4.60
N PHE A 240 23.15 1.37 -3.61
CA PHE A 240 22.51 0.06 -3.53
C PHE A 240 21.35 -0.12 -4.53
N PHE A 241 20.80 0.93 -5.12
CA PHE A 241 19.83 0.83 -6.22
C PHE A 241 20.39 1.30 -7.56
N ASN A 242 21.58 1.91 -7.57
CA ASN A 242 22.23 2.47 -8.75
C ASN A 242 21.30 3.50 -9.40
N MET A 243 20.73 4.38 -8.59
CA MET A 243 19.66 5.28 -9.00
C MET A 243 19.72 6.57 -8.17
N ASP A 244 19.90 7.70 -8.84
CA ASP A 244 19.73 9.02 -8.25
C ASP A 244 18.25 9.41 -8.16
N GLU A 245 17.97 10.57 -7.57
CA GLU A 245 16.61 11.12 -7.41
C GLU A 245 15.87 11.42 -8.72
N ARG A 246 16.59 11.41 -9.85
CA ARG A 246 16.03 11.63 -11.20
C ARG A 246 15.98 10.35 -12.03
N GLY A 247 16.30 9.20 -11.43
CA GLY A 247 16.28 7.89 -12.09
C GLY A 247 17.48 7.57 -12.98
N TYR A 248 18.60 8.27 -12.83
CA TYR A 248 19.83 7.98 -13.56
C TYR A 248 20.79 7.09 -12.75
N PRO A 249 21.65 6.29 -13.41
CA PRO A 249 22.74 5.57 -12.74
C PRO A 249 23.66 6.52 -11.97
N VAL A 250 24.17 6.07 -10.82
CA VAL A 250 25.10 6.85 -9.98
C VAL A 250 26.55 6.44 -10.25
N PRO A 251 27.53 7.29 -9.90
CA PRO A 251 28.94 6.88 -9.85
C PRO A 251 29.17 5.75 -8.84
N ASP A 252 30.11 4.86 -9.14
CA ASP A 252 30.53 3.74 -8.29
C ASP A 252 29.35 2.88 -7.75
N PRO A 253 28.46 2.37 -8.62
CA PRO A 253 27.35 1.53 -8.19
C PRO A 253 27.87 0.19 -7.67
N MET A 254 27.14 -0.45 -6.76
CA MET A 254 27.40 -1.86 -6.47
C MET A 254 26.94 -2.73 -7.64
N ASP A 255 27.44 -3.97 -7.68
CA ASP A 255 27.15 -4.95 -8.74
C ASP A 255 25.65 -5.08 -9.04
N THR A 256 25.33 -5.30 -10.32
CA THR A 256 23.96 -5.40 -10.84
C THR A 256 23.15 -6.51 -10.16
N VAL A 257 23.81 -7.64 -9.86
CA VAL A 257 23.22 -8.78 -9.16
C VAL A 257 23.97 -9.02 -7.85
N LEU A 258 23.23 -9.13 -6.76
CA LEU A 258 23.75 -9.43 -5.43
C LEU A 258 23.09 -10.70 -4.87
N ASN A 259 23.64 -11.24 -3.78
CA ASN A 259 23.04 -12.37 -3.07
C ASN A 259 22.47 -11.90 -1.74
N LEU A 260 21.19 -12.19 -1.48
CA LEU A 260 20.54 -11.97 -0.21
C LEU A 260 20.26 -13.32 0.45
N THR A 261 20.80 -13.53 1.65
CA THR A 261 20.57 -14.75 2.43
C THR A 261 19.96 -14.38 3.77
N ILE A 262 18.87 -15.05 4.16
CA ILE A 262 18.34 -14.99 5.53
C ILE A 262 18.48 -16.35 6.22
N THR A 263 18.65 -16.36 7.54
CA THR A 263 18.75 -17.56 8.36
C THR A 263 17.46 -17.77 9.14
N MET A 264 16.83 -18.93 9.01
CA MET A 264 15.57 -19.30 9.67
C MET A 264 15.71 -20.62 10.45
N SER A 265 14.79 -20.86 11.40
CA SER A 265 14.67 -22.18 12.02
C SER A 265 14.04 -23.17 11.03
N ASP A 266 14.36 -24.47 11.16
CA ASP A 266 13.74 -25.51 10.32
C ASP A 266 12.22 -25.58 10.50
N THR A 267 11.72 -25.25 11.71
CA THR A 267 10.28 -25.28 12.01
C THR A 267 9.55 -24.13 11.33
N ASP A 268 10.10 -22.92 11.41
CA ASP A 268 9.52 -21.73 10.79
C ASP A 268 9.53 -21.85 9.26
N TYR A 269 10.66 -22.27 8.69
CA TYR A 269 10.79 -22.48 7.26
C TYR A 269 9.79 -23.51 6.75
N ARG A 270 9.70 -24.68 7.41
CA ARG A 270 8.78 -25.74 6.99
C ARG A 270 7.32 -25.29 7.06
N TYR A 271 6.92 -24.65 8.15
CA TYR A 271 5.55 -24.13 8.28
C TYR A 271 5.23 -23.13 7.17
N MET A 272 6.15 -22.20 6.88
CA MET A 272 5.97 -21.21 5.82
C MET A 272 5.76 -21.88 4.45
N MET A 273 6.59 -22.89 4.13
CA MET A 273 6.54 -23.56 2.83
C MET A 273 5.36 -24.53 2.69
N GLU A 274 4.84 -25.11 3.78
CA GLU A 274 3.63 -25.97 3.77
C GLU A 274 2.32 -25.16 3.72
N ASN A 275 2.39 -23.86 4.00
CA ASN A 275 1.24 -22.96 4.19
C ASN A 275 1.43 -21.62 3.46
N GLN A 276 2.07 -21.66 2.28
CA GLN A 276 2.53 -20.45 1.58
C GLN A 276 1.41 -19.42 1.35
N THR A 277 0.24 -19.89 0.91
CA THR A 277 -0.91 -19.04 0.57
C THR A 277 -1.60 -18.41 1.77
N PHE A 278 -1.26 -18.81 3.00
CA PHE A 278 -1.76 -18.16 4.22
C PHE A 278 -1.09 -16.80 4.44
N GLU A 279 0.06 -16.57 3.78
CA GLU A 279 0.79 -15.30 3.80
C GLU A 279 1.13 -14.81 5.22
N GLN A 280 1.41 -15.73 6.13
CA GLN A 280 1.74 -15.42 7.52
C GLN A 280 3.23 -15.17 7.69
N TYR A 281 3.56 -14.17 8.49
CA TYR A 281 4.95 -13.87 8.87
C TYR A 281 5.54 -14.97 9.74
N ARG A 282 6.79 -15.34 9.42
CA ARG A 282 7.66 -16.18 10.24
C ARG A 282 8.96 -15.46 10.55
N PRO A 283 9.53 -15.64 11.76
CA PRO A 283 10.78 -14.99 12.13
C PRO A 283 11.99 -15.58 11.38
N PHE A 284 12.97 -14.73 11.09
CA PHE A 284 14.33 -15.12 10.72
C PHE A 284 15.31 -14.57 11.76
N GLN A 285 16.40 -15.28 12.04
CA GLN A 285 17.37 -14.93 13.10
C GLN A 285 18.36 -13.84 12.66
N SER A 286 18.82 -13.91 11.41
CA SER A 286 19.79 -12.96 10.83
C SER A 286 19.76 -13.01 9.31
N GLY A 287 20.48 -12.11 8.64
CA GLY A 287 20.67 -12.15 7.19
C GLY A 287 21.97 -11.50 6.75
N GLN A 288 22.35 -11.71 5.50
CA GLN A 288 23.53 -11.10 4.88
C GLN A 288 23.24 -10.75 3.43
N LEU A 289 23.75 -9.60 3.01
CA LEU A 289 23.86 -9.22 1.60
C LEU A 289 25.33 -9.33 1.18
N THR A 290 25.58 -10.06 0.10
CA THR A 290 26.92 -10.27 -0.43
C THR A 290 26.98 -10.01 -1.94
N THR A 291 28.17 -9.75 -2.45
CA THR A 291 28.45 -9.86 -3.90
C THR A 291 28.37 -11.33 -4.34
N THR A 292 28.32 -11.56 -5.65
CA THR A 292 28.23 -12.92 -6.21
C THR A 292 29.47 -13.78 -5.96
N ASP A 293 30.63 -13.15 -5.71
CA ASP A 293 31.87 -13.82 -5.26
C ASP A 293 31.98 -14.00 -3.74
N GLY A 294 30.97 -13.57 -2.97
CA GLY A 294 30.84 -13.85 -1.54
C GLY A 294 31.40 -12.78 -0.60
N ARG A 295 31.82 -11.61 -1.08
CA ARG A 295 32.20 -10.48 -0.22
C ARG A 295 30.98 -9.90 0.48
N VAL A 296 31.03 -9.81 1.80
CA VAL A 296 29.95 -9.24 2.62
C VAL A 296 29.85 -7.73 2.41
N LEU A 297 28.65 -7.26 2.09
CA LEU A 297 28.30 -5.85 1.92
C LEU A 297 27.52 -5.31 3.12
N LEU A 298 26.63 -6.13 3.69
CA LEU A 298 25.82 -5.79 4.86
C LEU A 298 25.45 -7.06 5.64
N SER A 299 25.45 -6.96 6.97
CA SER A 299 24.88 -7.96 7.88
C SER A 299 23.61 -7.43 8.53
N LEU A 300 22.59 -8.28 8.63
CA LEU A 300 21.35 -8.05 9.37
C LEU A 300 21.45 -8.89 10.66
N ASP A 301 22.00 -8.30 11.70
CA ASP A 301 22.36 -9.00 12.94
C ASP A 301 21.19 -9.17 13.93
N ASN A 302 20.09 -8.44 13.72
CA ASN A 302 18.87 -8.53 14.52
C ASN A 302 17.81 -9.38 13.82
N PRO A 303 16.98 -10.13 14.56
CA PRO A 303 15.89 -10.90 13.98
C PRO A 303 14.90 -10.03 13.18
N GLY A 304 14.44 -10.52 12.06
CA GLY A 304 13.32 -9.92 11.31
C GLY A 304 12.23 -10.95 11.07
N ARG A 305 11.34 -10.66 10.11
CA ARG A 305 10.29 -11.60 9.70
C ARG A 305 10.13 -11.62 8.18
N VAL A 306 9.77 -12.78 7.66
CA VAL A 306 9.54 -13.02 6.23
C VAL A 306 8.20 -13.71 6.04
N ARG A 307 7.52 -13.43 4.92
CA ARG A 307 6.33 -14.16 4.50
C ARG A 307 6.30 -14.29 2.98
N PRO A 308 5.66 -15.33 2.43
CA PRO A 308 5.18 -15.29 1.07
C PRO A 308 4.15 -14.16 0.91
N LYS A 309 4.14 -13.49 -0.24
CA LYS A 309 3.21 -12.39 -0.52
C LYS A 309 2.89 -12.33 -2.00
N GLY A 310 1.61 -12.41 -2.35
CA GLY A 310 1.15 -12.24 -3.72
C GLY A 310 -0.25 -12.79 -3.91
N GLN A 311 -0.86 -12.48 -5.05
CA GLN A 311 -2.15 -13.01 -5.47
C GLN A 311 -1.92 -14.12 -6.49
N SER A 312 -2.12 -13.87 -7.78
CA SER A 312 -1.89 -14.83 -8.87
C SER A 312 -0.46 -15.39 -8.85
N GLY A 313 0.55 -14.53 -8.72
CA GLY A 313 1.95 -14.95 -8.71
C GLY A 313 2.28 -15.95 -7.61
N LEU A 314 1.72 -15.77 -6.41
CA LEU A 314 1.90 -16.72 -5.31
C LEU A 314 1.08 -18.00 -5.54
N PHE A 315 -0.19 -17.88 -5.92
CA PHE A 315 -1.07 -19.02 -6.15
C PHE A 315 -0.49 -19.96 -7.22
N VAL A 316 -0.10 -19.42 -8.38
CA VAL A 316 0.44 -20.19 -9.49
C VAL A 316 1.78 -20.81 -9.11
N ALA A 317 2.66 -20.08 -8.41
CA ALA A 317 3.93 -20.63 -7.94
C ALA A 317 3.73 -21.79 -6.95
N THR A 318 2.81 -21.66 -6.00
CA THR A 318 2.46 -22.74 -5.07
C THR A 318 1.86 -23.95 -5.81
N CYS A 319 0.96 -23.71 -6.77
CA CYS A 319 0.37 -24.77 -7.60
C CYS A 319 1.42 -25.53 -8.41
N LEU A 320 2.51 -24.89 -8.83
CA LEU A 320 3.58 -25.52 -9.62
C LEU A 320 4.69 -26.18 -8.77
N ASP A 321 4.58 -26.12 -7.44
CA ASP A 321 5.61 -26.58 -6.49
C ASP A 321 7.00 -25.96 -6.71
N THR A 322 7.05 -24.70 -7.18
CA THR A 322 8.33 -24.02 -7.40
C THR A 322 8.88 -23.41 -6.11
N PRO A 323 10.20 -23.46 -5.86
CA PRO A 323 10.81 -22.70 -4.77
C PRO A 323 10.79 -21.18 -5.02
N SER A 324 10.61 -20.74 -6.27
CA SER A 324 10.60 -19.34 -6.70
C SER A 324 9.23 -18.71 -6.52
N ILE A 325 8.86 -18.48 -5.25
CA ILE A 325 7.63 -17.78 -4.84
C ILE A 325 7.93 -16.33 -4.42
N PRO A 326 6.99 -15.39 -4.51
CA PRO A 326 7.22 -14.02 -4.09
C PRO A 326 7.25 -13.88 -2.56
N PHE A 327 8.12 -13.01 -2.03
CA PHE A 327 8.26 -12.78 -0.59
C PHE A 327 8.13 -11.30 -0.22
N GLN A 328 7.78 -11.05 1.03
CA GLN A 328 7.98 -9.79 1.73
C GLN A 328 8.87 -10.03 2.95
N ILE A 329 9.95 -9.26 3.08
CA ILE A 329 10.90 -9.35 4.19
C ILE A 329 10.88 -8.03 4.95
N ASP A 330 10.58 -8.10 6.25
CA ASP A 330 10.57 -6.99 7.18
C ASP A 330 11.77 -7.12 8.13
N MET A 331 12.75 -6.25 7.94
CA MET A 331 14.06 -6.30 8.61
C MET A 331 14.08 -5.46 9.88
N HIS A 332 13.16 -4.49 9.99
CA HIS A 332 13.10 -3.54 11.10
C HIS A 332 12.12 -3.98 12.21
N HIS A 333 11.43 -5.11 12.03
CA HIS A 333 10.36 -5.56 12.93
C HIS A 333 10.75 -5.58 14.41
N THR A 334 11.97 -6.05 14.74
CA THR A 334 12.44 -6.14 16.14
C THR A 334 13.39 -5.01 16.55
N ASN A 335 14.04 -4.36 15.57
CA ASN A 335 14.97 -3.26 15.74
C ASN A 335 14.74 -2.22 14.63
N LYS A 336 14.18 -1.06 14.99
CA LYS A 336 13.81 0.01 14.04
C LYS A 336 14.99 0.64 13.31
N SER A 337 16.21 0.58 13.87
CA SER A 337 17.41 1.09 13.22
C SER A 337 18.00 0.14 12.17
N GLN A 338 17.59 -1.13 12.14
CA GLN A 338 18.09 -2.10 11.17
C GLN A 338 17.40 -1.93 9.81
N THR A 339 18.16 -1.54 8.80
CA THR A 339 17.69 -1.38 7.41
C THR A 339 18.65 -2.02 6.41
N LEU A 340 18.14 -2.35 5.22
CA LEU A 340 18.94 -2.71 4.06
C LEU A 340 19.18 -1.45 3.22
N PHE A 341 20.23 -0.69 3.54
CA PHE A 341 20.54 0.59 2.89
C PHE A 341 19.36 1.58 2.91
N GLY A 342 18.78 1.79 4.11
CA GLY A 342 17.61 2.63 4.32
C GLY A 342 16.28 1.90 4.08
N VAL A 343 16.28 0.75 3.41
CA VAL A 343 15.06 -0.02 3.17
C VAL A 343 14.66 -0.82 4.40
N GLU A 344 13.46 -0.53 4.89
CA GLU A 344 12.85 -1.13 6.08
C GLU A 344 12.21 -2.49 5.81
N ARG A 345 11.51 -2.60 4.69
CA ARG A 345 10.86 -3.80 4.18
C ARG A 345 11.08 -3.92 2.69
N VAL A 346 11.35 -5.11 2.20
CA VAL A 346 11.53 -5.36 0.76
C VAL A 346 10.47 -6.31 0.24
N LEU A 347 10.10 -6.10 -1.02
CA LEU A 347 9.33 -7.03 -1.83
C LEU A 347 10.32 -7.79 -2.71
N LEU A 348 10.25 -9.12 -2.71
CA LEU A 348 10.98 -9.98 -3.65
C LEU A 348 9.98 -10.49 -4.69
N ARG A 349 10.02 -9.90 -5.88
CA ARG A 349 9.14 -10.21 -7.02
C ARG A 349 9.83 -11.20 -7.96
N HIS A 350 9.16 -12.31 -8.26
CA HIS A 350 9.60 -13.24 -9.30
C HIS A 350 9.09 -12.77 -10.68
N HIS A 351 9.51 -13.45 -11.75
CA HIS A 351 9.34 -12.97 -13.13
C HIS A 351 8.38 -13.81 -13.97
N ALA A 352 7.37 -14.44 -13.35
CA ALA A 352 6.42 -15.33 -14.05
C ALA A 352 5.75 -14.65 -15.26
N GLU A 353 5.54 -13.34 -15.18
CA GLU A 353 4.88 -12.54 -16.21
C GLU A 353 5.82 -11.51 -16.87
N ASP A 354 7.13 -11.61 -16.66
CA ASP A 354 8.13 -10.67 -17.20
C ASP A 354 9.33 -11.42 -17.79
N TYR A 355 9.29 -11.73 -19.08
CA TYR A 355 10.38 -12.45 -19.76
C TYR A 355 11.66 -11.61 -19.95
N SER A 356 11.56 -10.28 -19.77
CA SER A 356 12.73 -9.38 -19.78
C SER A 356 13.46 -9.39 -18.46
N PHE A 357 12.79 -9.86 -17.40
CA PHE A 357 13.24 -9.73 -16.02
C PHE A 357 13.63 -8.29 -15.69
N SER A 358 13.06 -7.28 -16.36
CA SER A 358 13.55 -5.90 -16.35
C SER A 358 12.45 -4.84 -16.41
N ARG A 359 11.17 -5.22 -16.58
CA ARG A 359 10.06 -4.26 -16.80
C ARG A 359 9.92 -3.27 -15.65
N GLU A 360 9.74 -3.75 -14.42
CA GLU A 360 9.64 -2.87 -13.23
C GLU A 360 10.90 -2.02 -13.04
N TRP A 361 12.08 -2.61 -13.24
CA TRP A 361 13.36 -1.89 -13.11
C TRP A 361 13.47 -0.73 -14.11
N ALA A 362 13.06 -0.96 -15.36
CA ALA A 362 13.10 0.05 -16.41
C ALA A 362 12.03 1.12 -16.19
N TYR A 363 10.80 0.71 -15.90
CA TYR A 363 9.65 1.61 -15.80
C TYR A 363 9.75 2.57 -14.62
N TYR A 364 10.19 2.13 -13.43
CA TYR A 364 10.37 3.07 -12.32
C TYR A 364 11.50 4.09 -12.57
N ARG A 365 12.52 3.74 -13.37
CA ARG A 365 13.52 4.73 -13.81
C ARG A 365 12.95 5.76 -14.77
N MET A 366 12.07 5.33 -15.66
CA MET A 366 11.37 6.24 -16.58
C MET A 366 10.42 7.18 -15.80
N LEU A 367 9.68 6.65 -14.84
CA LEU A 367 8.80 7.44 -13.97
C LEU A 367 9.57 8.51 -13.20
N ALA A 368 10.70 8.13 -12.57
CA ALA A 368 11.57 9.09 -11.90
C ALA A 368 12.08 10.20 -12.84
N ARG A 369 12.47 9.85 -14.08
CA ARG A 369 12.89 10.83 -15.10
C ARG A 369 11.76 11.74 -15.54
N PHE A 370 10.52 11.24 -15.48
CA PHE A 370 9.32 11.98 -15.86
C PHE A 370 8.73 12.82 -14.70
N GLY A 371 9.41 12.85 -13.54
CA GLY A 371 8.94 13.55 -12.35
C GLY A 371 7.73 12.88 -11.69
N MET A 372 7.52 11.59 -11.93
CA MET A 372 6.38 10.82 -11.43
C MET A 372 6.78 9.94 -10.25
N PRO A 373 5.84 9.59 -9.36
CA PRO A 373 6.13 8.71 -8.24
C PRO A 373 6.72 7.36 -8.68
N TYR A 374 7.77 6.91 -7.99
CA TYR A 374 8.53 5.72 -8.36
C TYR A 374 9.05 4.96 -7.15
N LEU A 375 9.36 3.68 -7.37
CA LEU A 375 10.03 2.78 -6.43
C LEU A 375 11.42 2.41 -6.95
N ARG A 376 12.40 2.26 -6.06
CA ARG A 376 13.71 1.74 -6.47
C ARG A 376 13.71 0.22 -6.44
N SER A 377 14.44 -0.39 -7.37
CA SER A 377 14.56 -1.84 -7.46
C SER A 377 15.95 -2.31 -7.91
N ARG A 378 16.30 -3.56 -7.57
CA ARG A 378 17.56 -4.22 -7.95
C ARG A 378 17.37 -5.74 -8.09
N LYS A 379 18.30 -6.41 -8.77
CA LYS A 379 18.33 -7.85 -8.90
C LYS A 379 19.09 -8.54 -7.77
N VAL A 380 18.49 -9.58 -7.22
CA VAL A 380 19.12 -10.42 -6.18
C VAL A 380 18.86 -11.90 -6.43
N ASN A 381 19.84 -12.74 -6.13
CA ASN A 381 19.58 -14.16 -5.85
C ASN A 381 19.20 -14.28 -4.37
N PHE A 382 18.10 -14.96 -4.09
CA PHE A 382 17.60 -15.10 -2.72
C PHE A 382 17.79 -16.51 -2.19
N TYR A 383 18.31 -16.60 -0.97
CA TYR A 383 18.56 -17.85 -0.27
C TYR A 383 17.94 -17.82 1.13
N ILE A 384 17.39 -18.97 1.54
CA ILE A 384 17.02 -19.21 2.92
C ILE A 384 17.90 -20.32 3.47
N GLN A 385 18.68 -19.98 4.49
CA GLN A 385 19.52 -20.89 5.24
C GLN A 385 18.78 -21.39 6.48
N THR A 386 18.80 -22.69 6.70
CA THR A 386 18.35 -23.35 7.93
C THR A 386 19.49 -24.19 8.51
N PRO A 387 19.38 -24.68 9.76
CA PRO A 387 20.36 -25.61 10.32
C PRO A 387 20.54 -26.88 9.45
N ALA A 388 19.48 -27.33 8.77
CA ALA A 388 19.53 -28.52 7.92
C ALA A 388 20.13 -28.28 6.53
N LYS A 389 19.90 -27.12 5.91
CA LYS A 389 20.29 -26.85 4.51
C LYS A 389 20.23 -25.36 4.15
N THR A 390 20.84 -25.00 3.03
CA THR A 390 20.58 -23.73 2.35
C THR A 390 19.75 -24.00 1.10
N VAL A 391 18.63 -23.29 0.94
CA VAL A 391 17.73 -23.40 -0.21
C VAL A 391 17.86 -22.14 -1.06
N ALA A 392 18.18 -22.30 -2.34
CA ALA A 392 18.07 -21.23 -3.32
C ALA A 392 16.61 -21.10 -3.73
N HIS A 393 16.01 -19.93 -3.49
CA HIS A 393 14.62 -19.68 -3.86
C HIS A 393 14.50 -19.19 -5.29
N GLY A 394 15.43 -18.37 -5.79
CA GLY A 394 15.40 -17.92 -7.17
C GLY A 394 16.09 -16.59 -7.40
N PHE A 395 15.95 -16.08 -8.62
CA PHE A 395 16.38 -14.76 -9.03
C PHE A 395 15.19 -13.79 -8.96
N TYR A 396 15.36 -12.66 -8.28
CA TYR A 396 14.26 -11.75 -7.92
C TYR A 396 14.56 -10.30 -8.31
N THR A 397 13.50 -9.55 -8.59
CA THR A 397 13.50 -8.10 -8.41
C THR A 397 13.24 -7.81 -6.93
N LEU A 398 14.25 -7.34 -6.22
CA LEU A 398 14.10 -6.70 -4.92
C LEU A 398 13.60 -5.27 -5.13
N MET A 399 12.48 -4.92 -4.51
CA MET A 399 11.83 -3.63 -4.67
C MET A 399 11.53 -2.99 -3.32
N GLU A 400 11.63 -1.67 -3.26
CA GLU A 400 11.08 -0.88 -2.15
C GLU A 400 9.57 -1.13 -2.03
N ALA A 401 9.06 -1.10 -0.80
CA ALA A 401 7.62 -1.12 -0.57
C ALA A 401 7.07 0.34 -0.56
N PRO A 402 5.95 0.63 -1.24
CA PRO A 402 5.33 1.97 -1.25
C PRO A 402 4.97 2.48 0.14
N GLU A 403 4.64 1.57 1.06
CA GLU A 403 4.21 1.85 2.43
C GLU A 403 5.33 2.31 3.39
N HIS A 404 6.43 2.87 2.86
CA HIS A 404 7.46 3.49 3.70
C HIS A 404 7.46 5.00 3.53
N GLU A 405 7.55 5.71 4.65
CA GLU A 405 7.46 7.17 4.64
C GLU A 405 8.63 7.82 3.88
N TYR A 406 9.85 7.28 3.95
CA TYR A 406 10.97 7.85 3.17
C TYR A 406 10.75 7.72 1.65
N VAL A 407 10.01 6.70 1.20
CA VAL A 407 9.59 6.55 -0.21
C VAL A 407 8.51 7.57 -0.54
N PHE A 408 7.52 7.76 0.34
CA PHE A 408 6.49 8.79 0.18
C PHE A 408 7.12 10.20 0.11
N ALA A 409 7.97 10.54 1.07
CA ALA A 409 8.66 11.83 1.17
C ALA A 409 9.57 12.11 -0.04
N ARG A 410 10.22 11.10 -0.61
CA ARG A 410 11.00 11.26 -1.85
C ARG A 410 10.13 11.65 -3.03
N ASN A 411 8.95 11.03 -3.14
CA ASN A 411 8.02 11.27 -4.25
C ASN A 411 7.20 12.56 -4.05
N PHE A 412 7.01 12.99 -2.80
CA PHE A 412 6.25 14.19 -2.43
C PHE A 412 7.04 15.03 -1.40
N PRO A 413 8.12 15.72 -1.79
CA PRO A 413 9.03 16.40 -0.85
C PRO A 413 8.35 17.47 0.02
N ASP A 414 7.31 18.09 -0.52
CA ASP A 414 6.56 19.16 0.13
C ASP A 414 5.39 18.67 0.98
N TYR A 415 5.20 17.34 1.14
CA TYR A 415 4.08 16.80 1.91
C TYR A 415 4.03 17.30 3.36
N ASN A 416 2.85 17.41 3.94
CA ASN A 416 2.66 17.69 5.36
C ASN A 416 2.74 16.39 6.18
N PRO A 417 3.74 16.17 7.05
CA PRO A 417 3.82 14.95 7.86
C PRO A 417 2.69 14.79 8.87
N GLU A 418 1.95 15.86 9.17
CA GLU A 418 0.77 15.81 10.05
C GLU A 418 -0.52 15.57 9.27
N GLU A 419 -0.52 15.82 7.95
CA GLU A 419 -1.70 15.75 7.09
C GLU A 419 -1.34 15.10 5.75
N TYR A 420 -1.17 13.78 5.75
CA TYR A 420 -0.99 13.01 4.52
C TYR A 420 -1.68 11.64 4.60
N GLY A 421 -1.85 10.99 3.45
CA GLY A 421 -2.44 9.67 3.33
C GLY A 421 -1.95 8.92 2.08
N LEU A 422 -1.78 7.61 2.19
CA LEU A 422 -1.47 6.73 1.06
C LEU A 422 -2.40 5.51 1.11
N TYR A 423 -3.20 5.32 0.07
CA TYR A 423 -4.21 4.26 -0.01
C TYR A 423 -3.91 3.30 -1.14
N LYS A 424 -3.82 2.01 -0.84
CA LYS A 424 -3.64 0.94 -1.81
C LYS A 424 -4.99 0.51 -2.38
N PHE A 425 -5.14 0.59 -3.69
CA PHE A 425 -6.31 0.03 -4.37
C PHE A 425 -6.03 -1.43 -4.74
N LYS A 426 -6.76 -2.36 -4.12
CA LYS A 426 -6.70 -3.78 -4.49
C LYS A 426 -7.59 -4.04 -5.69
N SER A 427 -7.22 -5.00 -6.54
CA SER A 427 -8.03 -5.46 -7.68
C SER A 427 -9.47 -5.80 -7.30
N LEU A 428 -9.68 -6.24 -6.05
CA LEU A 428 -10.98 -6.58 -5.45
C LEU A 428 -11.92 -5.38 -5.24
N ALA A 429 -11.41 -4.14 -5.28
CA ALA A 429 -12.22 -2.94 -5.10
C ALA A 429 -13.01 -2.54 -6.35
N LYS A 430 -12.65 -3.12 -7.51
CA LYS A 430 -13.28 -2.81 -8.79
C LYS A 430 -14.74 -3.27 -8.80
N GLY A 431 -15.62 -2.43 -9.37
CA GLY A 431 -17.01 -2.81 -9.65
C GLY A 431 -17.88 -2.96 -8.41
N CYS A 432 -17.47 -2.40 -7.25
CA CYS A 432 -18.32 -2.39 -6.08
C CYS A 432 -19.69 -1.76 -6.42
N GLY A 433 -20.78 -2.44 -6.09
CA GLY A 433 -22.14 -2.01 -6.39
C GLY A 433 -22.64 -2.40 -7.78
N ASP A 434 -21.75 -2.79 -8.70
CA ASP A 434 -22.09 -3.28 -10.05
C ASP A 434 -22.31 -4.81 -10.04
N TYR A 435 -23.13 -5.33 -9.12
CA TYR A 435 -23.39 -6.77 -8.96
C TYR A 435 -24.69 -7.21 -9.65
N THR A 436 -24.68 -8.43 -10.20
CA THR A 436 -25.86 -9.09 -10.78
C THR A 436 -26.90 -9.44 -9.74
N GLN A 437 -28.16 -9.58 -10.18
CA GLN A 437 -29.26 -9.99 -9.30
C GLN A 437 -29.07 -11.39 -8.72
N GLU A 438 -28.41 -12.28 -9.45
CA GLU A 438 -28.13 -13.62 -8.97
C GLU A 438 -27.02 -13.62 -7.90
N GLU A 439 -25.96 -12.83 -8.07
CA GLU A 439 -24.92 -12.65 -7.04
C GLU A 439 -25.49 -12.08 -5.73
N LEU A 440 -26.30 -11.02 -5.84
CA LEU A 440 -26.97 -10.41 -4.67
C LEU A 440 -27.86 -11.43 -3.95
N LYS A 441 -28.66 -12.19 -4.69
CA LYS A 441 -29.53 -13.23 -4.13
C LYS A 441 -28.76 -14.37 -3.47
N GLN A 442 -27.61 -14.76 -4.02
CA GLN A 442 -26.73 -15.76 -3.40
C GLN A 442 -26.13 -15.24 -2.09
N ALA A 443 -25.68 -13.99 -2.06
CA ALA A 443 -25.15 -13.35 -0.86
C ALA A 443 -26.24 -13.16 0.22
N GLU A 444 -27.46 -12.77 -0.14
CA GLU A 444 -28.62 -12.68 0.77
C GLU A 444 -28.97 -14.02 1.43
N GLN A 445 -28.89 -15.12 0.68
CA GLN A 445 -29.08 -16.46 1.23
C GLN A 445 -27.98 -16.80 2.23
N ARG A 446 -26.72 -16.45 1.91
CA ARG A 446 -25.59 -16.67 2.81
C ARG A 446 -25.74 -15.88 4.11
N LEU A 447 -26.17 -14.62 4.08
CA LEU A 447 -26.42 -13.79 5.28
C LEU A 447 -27.34 -14.45 6.31
N GLN A 448 -28.32 -15.25 5.85
CA GLN A 448 -29.25 -15.95 6.74
C GLN A 448 -28.60 -17.15 7.45
N THR A 449 -27.55 -17.71 6.85
CA THR A 449 -26.88 -18.93 7.31
C THR A 449 -25.55 -18.66 8.02
N ASP A 450 -24.86 -17.59 7.63
CA ASP A 450 -23.56 -17.18 8.15
C ASP A 450 -23.73 -15.99 9.11
N VAL A 451 -24.18 -16.33 10.32
CA VAL A 451 -24.50 -15.38 11.41
C VAL A 451 -23.27 -14.82 12.14
N SER A 452 -22.08 -15.35 11.87
CA SER A 452 -20.81 -14.75 12.29
C SER A 452 -20.13 -14.12 11.08
N THR A 453 -19.23 -13.16 11.28
CA THR A 453 -18.31 -12.74 10.22
C THR A 453 -17.08 -13.65 10.28
N PRO A 454 -16.99 -14.74 9.48
CA PRO A 454 -15.74 -15.47 9.33
C PRO A 454 -14.74 -14.57 8.60
N PRO A 455 -13.42 -14.84 8.71
CA PRO A 455 -12.50 -14.13 7.86
C PRO A 455 -12.82 -14.44 6.39
N TYR A 456 -12.86 -13.40 5.57
CA TYR A 456 -13.15 -13.50 4.15
C TYR A 456 -12.04 -14.22 3.41
N ALA A 457 -12.35 -14.81 2.26
CA ALA A 457 -11.41 -15.60 1.47
C ALA A 457 -10.12 -14.84 1.06
N TRP A 458 -10.19 -13.52 0.89
CA TRP A 458 -9.01 -12.69 0.57
C TRP A 458 -8.13 -12.39 1.79
N GLU A 459 -8.66 -12.50 3.00
CA GLU A 459 -7.91 -12.19 4.21
C GLU A 459 -6.82 -13.22 4.46
N ARG A 460 -5.72 -12.78 5.07
CA ARG A 460 -4.58 -13.66 5.40
C ARG A 460 -4.94 -14.54 6.59
N GLY A 461 -4.61 -15.82 6.54
CA GLY A 461 -4.81 -16.71 7.68
C GLY A 461 -4.91 -18.18 7.32
N GLU A 462 -5.00 -19.01 8.36
CA GLU A 462 -5.15 -20.47 8.24
C GLU A 462 -6.53 -20.89 7.70
N HIS A 463 -7.48 -19.95 7.61
CA HIS A 463 -8.81 -20.18 7.02
C HIS A 463 -8.76 -20.32 5.50
N LYS A 464 -7.72 -19.79 4.85
CA LYS A 464 -7.57 -19.88 3.39
C LYS A 464 -7.47 -21.34 2.97
N LYS A 465 -8.11 -21.67 1.84
CA LYS A 465 -7.97 -23.00 1.25
C LYS A 465 -6.53 -23.23 0.79
N LYS A 466 -6.02 -24.42 1.04
CA LYS A 466 -4.71 -24.82 0.50
C LYS A 466 -4.83 -25.03 -1.01
N VAL A 467 -3.85 -24.51 -1.74
CA VAL A 467 -3.73 -24.72 -3.18
C VAL A 467 -3.28 -26.15 -3.46
N GLU A 468 -3.93 -26.80 -4.41
CA GLU A 468 -3.53 -28.14 -4.85
C GLU A 468 -2.21 -28.06 -5.62
N VAL A 469 -1.22 -28.83 -5.19
CA VAL A 469 0.09 -28.90 -5.84
C VAL A 469 0.01 -29.79 -7.08
N LYS A 470 0.52 -29.27 -8.20
CA LYS A 470 0.67 -29.91 -9.50
C LYS A 470 2.15 -29.93 -9.90
N ASN A 471 2.42 -30.46 -11.09
CA ASN A 471 3.78 -30.48 -11.62
C ASN A 471 4.14 -29.15 -12.32
N PRO A 472 5.44 -28.82 -12.47
CA PRO A 472 5.92 -27.57 -13.07
C PRO A 472 5.45 -27.27 -14.50
N PHE A 473 4.90 -28.24 -15.23
CA PHE A 473 4.46 -28.07 -16.62
C PHE A 473 2.97 -27.71 -16.75
N MET A 474 2.25 -27.57 -15.62
CA MET A 474 0.80 -27.34 -15.57
C MET A 474 0.40 -25.86 -15.44
N VAL A 475 1.19 -24.93 -15.99
CA VAL A 475 1.00 -23.48 -15.82
C VAL A 475 -0.41 -23.02 -16.23
N GLY A 476 -0.91 -23.49 -17.39
CA GLY A 476 -2.26 -23.15 -17.86
C GLY A 476 -3.35 -23.58 -16.87
N TYR A 477 -3.28 -24.83 -16.40
CA TYR A 477 -4.22 -25.34 -15.39
C TYR A 477 -4.14 -24.52 -14.09
N CYS A 478 -2.94 -24.23 -13.60
CA CYS A 478 -2.77 -23.46 -12.35
C CYS A 478 -3.34 -22.04 -12.47
N ARG A 479 -3.20 -21.40 -13.63
CA ARG A 479 -3.82 -20.10 -13.91
C ARG A 479 -5.35 -20.21 -13.96
N ASP A 480 -5.89 -21.22 -14.63
CA ASP A 480 -7.34 -21.42 -14.71
C ASP A 480 -7.93 -21.69 -13.31
N GLN A 481 -7.24 -22.46 -12.47
CA GLN A 481 -7.65 -22.67 -11.08
C GLN A 481 -7.58 -21.41 -10.22
N PHE A 482 -6.60 -20.53 -10.46
CA PHE A 482 -6.57 -19.24 -9.77
C PHE A 482 -7.81 -18.39 -10.13
N VAL A 483 -8.18 -18.35 -11.41
CA VAL A 483 -9.38 -17.63 -11.87
C VAL A 483 -10.65 -18.25 -11.28
N SER A 484 -10.76 -19.59 -11.27
CA SER A 484 -11.89 -20.27 -10.63
C SER A 484 -11.94 -19.99 -9.11
N ASP A 485 -10.82 -20.01 -8.40
CA ASP A 485 -10.79 -19.68 -6.97
C ASP A 485 -11.24 -18.23 -6.70
N PHE A 486 -10.84 -17.31 -7.58
CA PHE A 486 -11.27 -15.92 -7.52
C PHE A 486 -12.79 -15.79 -7.66
N ILE A 487 -13.37 -16.37 -8.72
CA ILE A 487 -14.81 -16.28 -9.02
C ILE A 487 -15.66 -17.08 -8.03
N ASP A 488 -15.23 -18.29 -7.67
CA ASP A 488 -16.07 -19.20 -6.87
C ASP A 488 -15.96 -18.95 -5.36
N ASN A 489 -14.89 -18.29 -4.89
CA ASN A 489 -14.64 -18.10 -3.46
C ASN A 489 -14.41 -16.64 -3.04
N ILE A 490 -13.69 -15.84 -3.83
CA ILE A 490 -13.34 -14.46 -3.44
C ILE A 490 -14.47 -13.49 -3.79
N GLU A 491 -14.95 -13.47 -5.03
CA GLU A 491 -16.03 -12.59 -5.47
C GLU A 491 -17.31 -12.73 -4.62
N PRO A 492 -17.80 -13.94 -4.29
CA PRO A 492 -19.01 -14.09 -3.48
C PRO A 492 -18.86 -13.55 -2.05
N ASP A 493 -17.64 -13.54 -1.52
CA ASP A 493 -17.33 -12.92 -0.23
C ASP A 493 -17.34 -11.39 -0.30
N ILE A 494 -16.97 -10.80 -1.45
CA ILE A 494 -16.99 -9.34 -1.66
C ILE A 494 -18.44 -8.87 -1.70
N VAL A 495 -19.31 -9.58 -2.44
CA VAL A 495 -20.74 -9.28 -2.48
C VAL A 495 -21.38 -9.46 -1.10
N LEU A 496 -20.97 -10.48 -0.34
CA LEU A 496 -21.41 -10.66 1.05
C LEU A 496 -20.95 -9.51 1.95
N ALA A 497 -19.71 -9.04 1.83
CA ALA A 497 -19.22 -7.87 2.55
C ALA A 497 -20.02 -6.62 2.20
N TYR A 498 -20.27 -6.38 0.91
CA TYR A 498 -21.12 -5.28 0.46
C TYR A 498 -22.51 -5.28 1.13
N LEU A 499 -23.17 -6.43 1.23
CA LEU A 499 -24.46 -6.52 1.92
C LEU A 499 -24.36 -6.36 3.44
N ARG A 500 -23.25 -6.80 4.06
CA ARG A 500 -23.01 -6.61 5.51
C ARG A 500 -22.76 -5.15 5.89
N HIS A 501 -22.33 -4.35 4.92
CA HIS A 501 -22.07 -2.91 5.04
C HIS A 501 -23.20 -2.09 4.43
N ASP A 502 -24.45 -2.57 4.54
CA ASP A 502 -25.65 -1.85 4.11
C ASP A 502 -25.60 -1.33 2.65
N GLN A 503 -24.89 -2.05 1.78
CA GLN A 503 -24.69 -1.68 0.37
C GLN A 503 -23.89 -0.37 0.18
N ASP A 504 -23.06 0.00 1.15
CA ASP A 504 -22.18 1.16 1.08
C ASP A 504 -20.77 0.73 0.64
N CYS A 505 -20.39 1.13 -0.57
CA CYS A 505 -19.08 0.82 -1.12
C CYS A 505 -17.95 1.54 -0.40
N SER A 506 -18.15 2.78 0.04
CA SER A 506 -17.09 3.55 0.69
C SER A 506 -16.74 2.97 2.05
N GLU A 507 -17.75 2.59 2.83
CA GLU A 507 -17.59 1.92 4.12
C GLU A 507 -16.96 0.54 3.92
N MET A 508 -17.57 -0.31 3.08
CA MET A 508 -17.07 -1.67 2.86
C MET A 508 -15.63 -1.70 2.37
N LEU A 509 -15.30 -0.95 1.32
CA LEU A 509 -13.97 -1.01 0.71
C LEU A 509 -12.88 -0.52 1.66
N THR A 510 -13.17 0.47 2.52
CA THR A 510 -12.20 1.01 3.47
C THR A 510 -12.09 0.16 4.73
N GLU A 511 -13.20 -0.26 5.33
CA GLU A 511 -13.20 -1.04 6.58
C GLU A 511 -12.69 -2.46 6.39
N GLU A 512 -12.99 -3.11 5.26
CA GLU A 512 -12.50 -4.46 4.92
C GLU A 512 -11.08 -4.45 4.29
N GLY A 513 -10.48 -3.27 4.18
CA GLY A 513 -9.12 -3.09 3.66
C GLY A 513 -8.98 -3.47 2.18
N LEU A 514 -10.02 -3.33 1.37
CA LEU A 514 -9.91 -3.45 -0.10
C LEU A 514 -9.33 -2.17 -0.74
N ILE A 515 -9.55 -1.04 -0.08
CA ILE A 515 -8.80 0.22 -0.23
C ILE A 515 -8.10 0.48 1.11
N GLU A 516 -6.85 0.05 1.21
CA GLU A 516 -6.10 -0.02 2.48
C GLU A 516 -5.27 1.24 2.71
N ARG A 517 -5.45 1.92 3.85
CA ARG A 517 -4.57 3.03 4.27
C ARG A 517 -3.22 2.47 4.72
N ASP A 518 -2.24 2.51 3.83
CA ASP A 518 -0.88 2.02 4.07
C ASP A 518 -0.02 3.06 4.84
N LEU A 519 -0.26 4.37 4.64
CA LEU A 519 0.38 5.46 5.39
C LEU A 519 -0.60 6.59 5.72
N GLY A 520 -0.24 7.40 6.72
CA GLY A 520 -0.93 8.66 7.02
C GLY A 520 -2.02 8.56 8.10
N THR A 521 -2.68 9.68 8.36
CA THR A 521 -3.66 9.80 9.44
C THR A 521 -5.05 9.31 9.00
N LYS A 522 -5.90 9.00 9.98
CA LYS A 522 -7.29 8.58 9.74
C LYS A 522 -8.18 9.71 9.24
N ASP A 523 -7.69 10.95 9.25
CA ASP A 523 -8.49 12.11 8.89
C ASP A 523 -8.84 12.09 7.39
N PHE A 524 -7.97 11.51 6.56
CA PHE A 524 -8.23 11.30 5.14
C PHE A 524 -9.17 10.13 4.84
N ASP A 525 -9.55 9.30 5.82
CA ASP A 525 -10.47 8.18 5.55
C ASP A 525 -11.84 8.73 5.10
N LYS A 526 -12.26 9.88 5.64
CA LYS A 526 -13.50 10.57 5.20
C LYS A 526 -13.39 11.11 3.77
N ASP A 527 -12.21 11.61 3.41
CA ASP A 527 -11.96 12.16 2.07
C ASP A 527 -11.86 11.04 1.03
N MET A 528 -11.25 9.92 1.41
CA MET A 528 -11.19 8.71 0.59
C MET A 528 -12.59 8.11 0.40
N LYS A 529 -13.40 8.01 1.46
CA LYS A 529 -14.79 7.56 1.36
C LYS A 529 -15.59 8.41 0.37
N ARG A 530 -15.49 9.74 0.51
CA ARG A 530 -16.11 10.69 -0.44
C ARG A 530 -15.56 10.53 -1.87
N PHE A 531 -14.27 10.24 -2.04
CA PHE A 531 -13.71 9.97 -3.36
C PHE A 531 -14.33 8.69 -3.96
N ILE A 532 -14.45 7.62 -3.17
CA ILE A 532 -15.06 6.36 -3.59
C ILE A 532 -16.51 6.59 -4.02
N ASP A 533 -17.31 7.27 -3.18
CA ASP A 533 -18.72 7.53 -3.46
C ASP A 533 -18.95 8.29 -4.75
N ASN A 534 -18.06 9.23 -5.10
CA ASN A 534 -18.28 10.10 -6.26
C ASN A 534 -17.61 9.61 -7.56
N HIS A 535 -16.58 8.77 -7.46
CA HIS A 535 -15.72 8.45 -8.61
C HIS A 535 -15.49 6.96 -8.84
N LEU A 536 -15.99 6.10 -7.96
CA LEU A 536 -15.87 4.66 -8.05
C LEU A 536 -17.23 3.98 -7.93
N GLY A 537 -17.23 2.65 -8.07
CA GLY A 537 -18.44 1.83 -8.05
C GLY A 537 -19.34 2.06 -9.27
N PRO A 538 -20.68 2.21 -9.09
CA PRO A 538 -21.64 2.30 -10.19
C PRO A 538 -21.69 3.68 -10.87
N ASN A 539 -21.01 4.69 -10.32
CA ASN A 539 -21.06 6.06 -10.82
C ASN A 539 -20.19 6.24 -12.06
N LYS A 540 -20.75 5.90 -13.23
CA LYS A 540 -20.13 6.17 -14.53
C LYS A 540 -20.36 7.62 -14.96
N CYS A 541 -19.41 8.19 -15.71
CA CYS A 541 -19.61 9.50 -16.29
C CYS A 541 -20.58 9.41 -17.48
N ASP A 542 -21.30 10.49 -17.80
CA ASP A 542 -22.17 10.58 -18.97
C ASP A 542 -21.38 10.81 -20.28
N ALA A 543 -22.08 11.02 -21.40
CA ALA A 543 -21.46 11.18 -22.72
C ALA A 543 -20.46 12.34 -22.86
N GLU A 544 -20.51 13.32 -21.95
CA GLU A 544 -19.55 14.44 -21.89
C GLU A 544 -18.75 14.41 -20.57
N CYS A 545 -18.95 13.37 -19.76
CA CYS A 545 -18.57 13.28 -18.35
C CYS A 545 -18.92 14.52 -17.51
N ALA A 546 -19.96 15.28 -17.88
CA ALA A 546 -20.32 16.54 -17.23
C ALA A 546 -20.81 16.38 -15.79
N ASN A 547 -21.25 15.16 -15.44
CA ASN A 547 -21.66 14.77 -14.10
C ASN A 547 -20.49 14.44 -13.15
N SER A 548 -19.25 14.45 -13.61
CA SER A 548 -18.07 14.16 -12.78
C SER A 548 -17.31 15.42 -12.37
N ASN A 549 -17.00 15.54 -11.08
CA ASN A 549 -16.13 16.58 -10.53
C ASN A 549 -14.69 16.10 -10.29
N LEU A 550 -14.25 15.01 -10.92
CA LEU A 550 -12.93 14.39 -10.66
C LEU A 550 -11.78 15.40 -10.79
N LYS A 551 -11.83 16.27 -11.81
CA LYS A 551 -10.80 17.30 -12.05
C LYS A 551 -10.61 18.30 -10.91
N GLU A 552 -11.57 18.42 -10.00
CA GLU A 552 -11.52 19.34 -8.86
C GLU A 552 -10.86 18.72 -7.62
N VAL A 553 -10.74 17.40 -7.59
CA VAL A 553 -10.26 16.65 -6.40
C VAL A 553 -8.96 15.89 -6.63
N VAL A 554 -8.44 15.90 -7.87
CA VAL A 554 -7.18 15.27 -8.25
C VAL A 554 -6.14 16.29 -8.66
N ASP A 555 -4.87 15.92 -8.53
CA ASP A 555 -3.78 16.64 -9.17
C ASP A 555 -3.78 16.28 -10.67
N THR A 556 -4.30 17.19 -11.50
CA THR A 556 -4.49 16.92 -12.93
C THR A 556 -3.16 16.70 -13.65
N GLU A 557 -2.09 17.42 -13.31
CA GLU A 557 -0.77 17.19 -13.93
C GLU A 557 -0.28 15.76 -13.65
N ASN A 558 -0.36 15.33 -12.38
CA ASN A 558 0.04 13.98 -11.99
C ASN A 558 -0.77 12.90 -12.74
N TRP A 559 -2.10 13.05 -12.79
CA TRP A 559 -2.97 12.07 -13.44
C TRP A 559 -2.73 11.99 -14.95
N LEU A 560 -2.66 13.14 -15.65
CA LEU A 560 -2.43 13.18 -17.09
C LEU A 560 -1.04 12.61 -17.44
N LYS A 561 0.01 12.92 -16.66
CA LYS A 561 1.34 12.30 -16.86
C LYS A 561 1.33 10.80 -16.59
N MET A 562 0.60 10.33 -15.57
CA MET A 562 0.47 8.88 -15.34
C MET A 562 -0.24 8.18 -16.49
N PHE A 563 -1.31 8.78 -17.04
CA PHE A 563 -1.96 8.25 -18.24
C PHE A 563 -1.02 8.23 -19.43
N ALA A 564 -0.22 9.27 -19.62
CA ALA A 564 0.76 9.36 -20.71
C ALA A 564 1.79 8.23 -20.62
N PHE A 565 2.28 7.94 -19.41
CA PHE A 565 3.15 6.79 -19.13
C PHE A 565 2.46 5.47 -19.45
N TYR A 566 1.27 5.20 -18.88
CA TYR A 566 0.57 3.92 -19.06
C TYR A 566 0.24 3.65 -20.53
N ALA A 567 -0.28 4.66 -21.24
CA ALA A 567 -0.66 4.55 -22.64
C ALA A 567 0.54 4.38 -23.59
N THR A 568 1.65 5.07 -23.31
CA THR A 568 2.88 4.96 -24.10
C THR A 568 3.57 3.63 -23.88
N ALA A 569 3.73 3.23 -22.62
CA ALA A 569 4.42 1.99 -22.24
C ALA A 569 3.57 0.73 -22.45
N LEU A 570 2.26 0.90 -22.72
CA LEU A 570 1.27 -0.18 -22.77
C LEU A 570 1.23 -0.97 -21.45
N SER A 571 1.37 -0.25 -20.33
CA SER A 571 1.17 -0.79 -18.99
C SER A 571 -0.32 -0.71 -18.66
N LEU A 572 -1.04 -1.75 -19.05
CA LEU A 572 -2.50 -1.77 -19.14
C LEU A 572 -3.19 -2.43 -17.93
N ASP A 573 -2.48 -3.25 -17.13
CA ASP A 573 -2.96 -3.65 -15.78
C ASP A 573 -2.82 -2.47 -14.82
N SER A 574 -3.57 -1.40 -15.10
CA SER A 574 -3.43 -0.07 -14.52
C SER A 574 -4.79 0.66 -14.55
N PRO A 575 -4.91 1.88 -14.02
CA PRO A 575 -6.15 2.66 -14.06
C PRO A 575 -6.76 2.89 -15.46
N ILE A 576 -5.97 2.84 -16.53
CA ILE A 576 -6.48 3.12 -17.89
C ILE A 576 -7.25 1.93 -18.51
N SER A 577 -7.12 0.72 -17.96
CA SER A 577 -7.86 -0.46 -18.41
C SER A 577 -8.41 -1.29 -17.25
N PHE A 578 -7.58 -2.02 -16.51
CA PHE A 578 -8.10 -2.95 -15.48
C PHE A 578 -8.57 -2.28 -14.18
N HIS A 579 -8.30 -0.99 -13.96
CA HIS A 579 -8.56 -0.28 -12.69
C HIS A 579 -7.77 -0.84 -11.49
N ASN A 580 -6.53 -1.29 -11.74
CA ASN A 580 -5.71 -2.00 -10.77
C ASN A 580 -4.29 -1.41 -10.66
N ASN A 581 -3.49 -1.93 -9.73
CA ASN A 581 -2.05 -1.67 -9.57
C ASN A 581 -1.66 -0.20 -9.38
N TYR A 582 -2.40 0.48 -8.51
CA TYR A 582 -2.08 1.85 -8.12
C TYR A 582 -2.43 2.11 -6.66
N TYR A 583 -1.89 3.23 -6.20
CA TYR A 583 -2.23 3.86 -4.95
C TYR A 583 -2.75 5.27 -5.25
N LEU A 584 -3.54 5.81 -4.33
CA LEU A 584 -3.81 7.25 -4.27
C LEU A 584 -3.10 7.86 -3.06
N ALA A 585 -2.36 8.93 -3.31
CA ALA A 585 -1.66 9.71 -2.32
C ALA A 585 -2.32 11.07 -2.14
N GLN A 586 -2.43 11.51 -0.89
CA GLN A 586 -2.72 12.88 -0.51
C GLN A 586 -1.52 13.40 0.28
N SER A 587 -0.90 14.46 -0.21
CA SER A 587 0.31 15.05 0.38
C SER A 587 0.02 16.21 1.33
N GLY A 588 -1.24 16.64 1.49
CA GLY A 588 -1.58 17.78 2.35
C GLY A 588 -1.18 19.13 1.78
N ASP A 589 -0.86 19.18 0.47
CA ASP A 589 -0.50 20.40 -0.26
C ASP A 589 -1.71 21.08 -0.92
N ASN A 590 -2.92 20.53 -0.72
CA ASN A 590 -4.18 20.93 -1.36
C ASN A 590 -4.20 20.80 -2.89
N ALA A 591 -3.25 20.07 -3.51
CA ALA A 591 -3.26 19.83 -4.96
C ALA A 591 -4.19 18.67 -5.38
N GLY A 592 -4.80 17.96 -4.42
CA GLY A 592 -5.69 16.82 -4.68
C GLY A 592 -4.97 15.47 -4.68
N TRP A 593 -5.74 14.42 -4.97
CA TRP A 593 -5.26 13.03 -5.02
C TRP A 593 -4.30 12.79 -6.18
N LYS A 594 -3.19 12.11 -5.91
CA LYS A 594 -2.13 11.77 -6.87
C LYS A 594 -2.04 10.25 -7.05
N ILE A 595 -1.89 9.79 -8.29
CA ILE A 595 -1.62 8.38 -8.58
C ILE A 595 -0.16 8.05 -8.24
N VAL A 596 0.04 6.95 -7.52
CA VAL A 596 1.34 6.31 -7.34
C VAL A 596 1.27 4.93 -8.00
N PRO A 597 2.09 4.65 -9.04
CA PRO A 597 2.05 3.38 -9.76
C PRO A 597 2.59 2.23 -8.91
N TYR A 598 2.06 1.03 -9.13
CA TYR A 598 2.51 -0.20 -8.49
C TYR A 598 2.47 -1.35 -9.53
N ASP A 599 3.14 -2.46 -9.23
CA ASP A 599 3.08 -3.73 -9.99
C ASP A 599 3.19 -3.61 -11.53
N LEU A 600 4.32 -3.06 -12.02
CA LEU A 600 4.50 -2.73 -13.44
C LEU A 600 5.17 -3.85 -14.25
N ASN A 601 5.11 -5.10 -13.79
CA ASN A 601 5.78 -6.25 -14.42
C ASN A 601 4.94 -6.92 -15.52
N ALA A 602 3.62 -6.71 -15.54
CA ALA A 602 2.70 -7.45 -16.38
C ALA A 602 3.03 -7.31 -17.89
N ARG A 603 3.31 -8.45 -18.55
CA ARG A 603 3.43 -8.52 -20.03
C ARG A 603 2.08 -8.75 -20.74
N GLN A 604 1.13 -9.42 -20.09
CA GLN A 604 -0.05 -10.04 -20.73
C GLN A 604 -1.37 -9.49 -20.17
N ALA A 605 -1.53 -8.17 -20.21
CA ALA A 605 -2.72 -7.55 -19.67
C ALA A 605 -3.40 -6.68 -20.73
N VAL A 606 -4.19 -7.26 -21.64
CA VAL A 606 -5.20 -6.49 -22.35
C VAL A 606 -6.57 -6.86 -21.79
N GLY A 607 -7.10 -6.01 -20.92
CA GLY A 607 -8.36 -6.25 -20.18
C GLY A 607 -9.61 -5.95 -20.95
N CYS A 608 -9.48 -5.93 -22.28
CA CYS A 608 -10.52 -5.54 -23.22
C CYS A 608 -10.85 -6.77 -24.07
N ASN A 609 -10.81 -6.65 -25.40
CA ASN A 609 -10.93 -7.76 -26.33
C ASN A 609 -9.55 -8.30 -26.75
N ASN A 610 -9.08 -9.37 -26.11
CA ASN A 610 -7.77 -9.96 -26.40
C ASN A 610 -7.60 -10.38 -27.87
N ASP A 611 -8.66 -10.87 -28.53
CA ASP A 611 -8.59 -11.38 -29.90
C ASP A 611 -8.37 -10.25 -30.92
N ILE A 612 -8.88 -9.05 -30.63
CA ILE A 612 -8.71 -7.86 -31.47
C ILE A 612 -7.43 -7.11 -31.08
N CYS A 613 -7.34 -6.74 -29.80
CA CYS A 613 -6.40 -5.75 -29.32
C CYS A 613 -4.95 -6.23 -29.41
N ASN A 614 -4.70 -7.53 -29.16
CA ASN A 614 -3.34 -8.06 -29.24
C ASN A 614 -2.73 -7.84 -30.62
N GLY A 615 -3.53 -7.98 -31.69
CA GLY A 615 -3.09 -7.81 -33.08
C GLY A 615 -2.69 -6.39 -33.50
N ARG A 616 -2.83 -5.39 -32.61
CA ARG A 616 -2.59 -3.98 -32.93
C ARG A 616 -2.00 -3.14 -31.78
N LEU A 617 -1.43 -3.75 -30.75
CA LEU A 617 -0.88 -3.04 -29.57
C LEU A 617 0.04 -1.88 -29.94
N VAL A 618 1.01 -2.12 -30.84
CA VAL A 618 1.94 -1.09 -31.34
C VAL A 618 1.21 0.11 -31.97
N HIS A 619 0.02 -0.14 -32.51
CA HIS A 619 -0.80 0.79 -33.29
C HIS A 619 -2.04 1.28 -32.51
N TRP A 620 -2.17 0.98 -31.22
CA TRP A 620 -3.28 1.50 -30.43
C TRP A 620 -3.17 3.03 -30.37
N SER A 621 -4.23 3.74 -30.72
CA SER A 621 -4.29 5.20 -30.61
C SER A 621 -3.98 5.69 -29.19
N VAL A 622 -2.93 6.50 -29.05
CA VAL A 622 -2.58 7.13 -27.77
C VAL A 622 -3.58 8.23 -27.38
N ALA A 623 -4.32 8.77 -28.35
CA ALA A 623 -5.39 9.73 -28.10
C ALA A 623 -6.64 9.07 -27.50
N ARG A 624 -6.77 7.74 -27.56
CA ARG A 624 -7.83 6.97 -26.90
C ARG A 624 -7.23 5.77 -26.14
N PRO A 625 -6.58 6.01 -24.98
CA PRO A 625 -5.80 5.00 -24.28
C PRO A 625 -6.65 4.01 -23.45
N THR A 626 -7.98 4.13 -23.49
CA THR A 626 -8.94 3.27 -22.80
C THR A 626 -9.36 2.09 -23.67
N CYS A 627 -9.86 1.01 -23.04
CA CYS A 627 -10.38 -0.17 -23.75
C CYS A 627 -11.38 0.19 -24.84
N GLU A 628 -12.43 0.93 -24.49
CA GLU A 628 -13.48 1.43 -25.38
C GLU A 628 -13.40 2.96 -25.49
N SER A 629 -14.53 3.64 -25.64
CA SER A 629 -14.65 5.10 -25.51
C SER A 629 -14.08 5.62 -24.19
N LEU A 630 -13.67 6.89 -24.15
CA LEU A 630 -13.06 7.49 -22.95
C LEU A 630 -14.04 7.45 -21.77
N GLU A 631 -15.31 7.70 -22.06
CA GLU A 631 -16.43 7.75 -21.12
C GLU A 631 -16.68 6.39 -20.46
N SER A 632 -16.27 5.28 -21.10
CA SER A 632 -16.36 3.93 -20.51
C SER A 632 -15.39 3.73 -19.33
N ASN A 633 -14.41 4.62 -19.12
CA ASN A 633 -13.50 4.56 -17.99
C ASN A 633 -13.72 5.73 -17.02
N GLN A 634 -14.28 5.45 -15.85
CA GLN A 634 -14.63 6.45 -14.82
C GLN A 634 -13.45 7.26 -14.26
N LEU A 635 -12.21 6.78 -14.40
CA LEU A 635 -11.01 7.48 -13.94
C LEU A 635 -10.34 8.30 -15.05
N VAL A 636 -10.52 7.89 -16.32
CA VAL A 636 -9.86 8.53 -17.47
C VAL A 636 -10.81 9.49 -18.19
N GLY A 637 -12.04 9.07 -18.44
CA GLY A 637 -13.06 9.84 -19.16
C GLY A 637 -13.25 11.25 -18.62
N PRO A 638 -13.49 11.44 -17.32
CA PRO A 638 -13.70 12.77 -16.75
C PRO A 638 -12.56 13.78 -16.96
N LEU A 639 -11.35 13.32 -17.27
CA LEU A 639 -10.21 14.18 -17.58
C LEU A 639 -9.96 14.27 -19.09
N LEU A 640 -10.03 13.16 -19.84
CA LEU A 640 -9.65 13.14 -21.26
C LEU A 640 -10.80 13.47 -22.23
N THR A 641 -12.05 13.49 -21.77
CA THR A 641 -13.17 14.02 -22.56
C THR A 641 -13.18 15.57 -22.56
N ASP A 642 -12.50 16.22 -21.60
CA ASP A 642 -12.23 17.66 -21.64
C ASP A 642 -11.15 17.96 -22.70
N PRO A 643 -11.44 18.74 -23.78
CA PRO A 643 -10.48 18.95 -24.87
C PRO A 643 -9.19 19.65 -24.44
N ASP A 644 -9.24 20.54 -23.44
CA ASP A 644 -8.06 21.27 -22.98
C ASP A 644 -7.12 20.34 -22.21
N LEU A 645 -7.67 19.53 -21.29
CA LEU A 645 -6.89 18.52 -20.56
C LEU A 645 -6.39 17.40 -21.47
N HIS A 646 -7.15 17.03 -22.51
CA HIS A 646 -6.69 16.07 -23.52
C HIS A 646 -5.48 16.60 -24.30
N ALA A 647 -5.50 17.88 -24.67
CA ALA A 647 -4.37 18.52 -25.32
C ALA A 647 -3.13 18.57 -24.41
N GLU A 648 -3.30 18.86 -23.11
CA GLU A 648 -2.22 18.78 -22.12
C GLU A 648 -1.65 17.35 -22.02
N TYR A 649 -2.52 16.34 -21.93
CA TYR A 649 -2.13 14.93 -21.94
C TYR A 649 -1.32 14.56 -23.19
N MET A 650 -1.76 14.97 -24.38
CA MET A 650 -1.02 14.71 -25.62
C MET A 650 0.35 15.40 -25.62
N GLY A 651 0.46 16.58 -24.99
CA GLY A 651 1.74 17.24 -24.72
C GLY A 651 2.66 16.42 -23.82
N TYR A 652 2.13 15.87 -22.72
CA TYR A 652 2.88 14.98 -21.82
C TYR A 652 3.28 13.66 -22.49
N VAL A 653 2.45 13.11 -23.38
CA VAL A 653 2.82 11.96 -24.22
C VAL A 653 4.02 12.30 -25.08
N ARG A 654 4.02 13.46 -25.77
CA ARG A 654 5.17 13.90 -26.57
C ARG A 654 6.42 14.09 -25.72
N GLU A 655 6.30 14.75 -24.57
CA GLU A 655 7.42 14.94 -23.63
C GLU A 655 8.04 13.59 -23.24
N PHE A 656 7.21 12.65 -22.79
CA PHE A 656 7.65 11.32 -22.36
C PHE A 656 8.31 10.54 -23.50
N VAL A 657 7.70 10.53 -24.69
CA VAL A 657 8.21 9.86 -25.88
C VAL A 657 9.55 10.44 -26.33
N ASP A 658 9.67 11.77 -26.41
CA ASP A 658 10.88 12.38 -26.98
C ASP A 658 12.05 12.41 -26.00
N THR A 659 11.79 12.54 -24.71
CA THR A 659 12.85 12.71 -23.71
C THR A 659 13.28 11.41 -23.03
N ILE A 660 12.36 10.44 -22.86
CA ILE A 660 12.58 9.27 -22.00
C ILE A 660 12.36 7.95 -22.73
N TYR A 661 11.14 7.69 -23.19
CA TYR A 661 10.74 6.39 -23.76
C TYR A 661 11.41 6.15 -25.11
N GLY A 662 11.40 7.15 -25.99
CA GLY A 662 12.03 7.09 -27.31
C GLY A 662 13.50 7.51 -27.34
N ASN A 663 14.16 7.58 -26.19
CA ASN A 663 15.54 8.03 -26.05
C ASN A 663 16.54 6.86 -26.18
N GLU A 664 17.49 6.97 -27.11
CA GLU A 664 18.48 5.91 -27.37
C GLU A 664 19.38 5.61 -26.15
N THR A 665 19.65 6.60 -25.29
CA THR A 665 20.43 6.39 -24.07
C THR A 665 19.67 5.51 -23.09
N THR A 666 18.36 5.76 -22.93
CA THR A 666 17.48 4.90 -22.13
C THR A 666 17.46 3.47 -22.66
N TRP A 667 17.31 3.28 -23.98
CA TRP A 667 17.36 1.96 -24.60
C TRP A 667 18.69 1.23 -24.37
N LYS A 668 19.80 1.96 -24.49
CA LYS A 668 21.13 1.41 -24.25
C LYS A 668 21.29 0.96 -22.81
N GLU A 669 20.84 1.75 -21.85
CA GLU A 669 20.85 1.41 -20.43
C GLU A 669 20.04 0.13 -20.15
N ILE A 670 18.82 0.02 -20.68
CA ILE A 670 17.97 -1.17 -20.54
C ILE A 670 18.64 -2.39 -21.18
N SER A 671 19.15 -2.25 -22.40
CA SER A 671 19.83 -3.37 -23.09
C SER A 671 21.08 -3.84 -22.35
N THR A 672 21.80 -2.92 -21.69
CA THR A 672 22.98 -3.24 -20.89
C THR A 672 22.56 -4.02 -19.63
N HIS A 673 21.51 -3.56 -18.95
CA HIS A 673 20.97 -4.26 -17.78
C HIS A 673 20.49 -5.68 -18.14
N ILE A 674 19.72 -5.83 -19.23
CA ILE A 674 19.27 -7.14 -19.72
C ILE A 674 20.46 -8.08 -20.00
N ALA A 675 21.52 -7.56 -20.62
CA ALA A 675 22.72 -8.34 -20.89
C ALA A 675 23.45 -8.77 -19.60
N GLU A 676 23.56 -7.89 -18.61
CA GLU A 676 24.21 -8.17 -17.32
C GLU A 676 23.48 -9.22 -16.48
N ILE A 677 22.15 -9.33 -16.64
CA ILE A 677 21.33 -10.29 -15.89
C ILE A 677 21.07 -11.59 -16.66
N SER A 678 21.49 -11.68 -17.92
CA SER A 678 21.00 -12.71 -18.85
C SER A 678 21.30 -14.13 -18.37
N ASP A 679 22.50 -14.38 -17.85
CA ASP A 679 22.86 -15.71 -17.31
C ASP A 679 22.00 -16.10 -16.11
N TYR A 680 21.60 -15.14 -15.27
CA TYR A 680 20.71 -15.39 -14.14
C TYR A 680 19.27 -15.65 -14.61
N ALA A 681 18.77 -14.81 -15.53
CA ALA A 681 17.43 -14.95 -16.09
C ALA A 681 17.25 -16.31 -16.78
N LYS A 682 18.22 -16.75 -17.60
CA LYS A 682 18.15 -18.05 -18.30
C LYS A 682 18.12 -19.26 -17.38
N ASN A 683 18.74 -19.13 -16.21
CA ASN A 683 18.78 -20.19 -15.20
C ASN A 683 17.59 -20.13 -14.22
N ASP A 684 16.77 -19.07 -14.27
CA ASP A 684 15.60 -18.95 -13.42
C ASP A 684 14.46 -19.90 -13.88
N PHE A 685 13.70 -20.40 -12.90
CA PHE A 685 12.55 -21.27 -13.13
C PHE A 685 11.55 -20.66 -14.12
N TRP A 686 11.28 -19.37 -13.98
CA TRP A 686 10.27 -18.67 -14.78
C TRP A 686 10.70 -18.40 -16.21
N SER A 687 11.96 -18.64 -16.57
CA SER A 687 12.43 -18.52 -17.96
C SER A 687 12.27 -19.80 -18.78
N ALA A 688 11.77 -20.90 -18.20
CA ALA A 688 11.57 -22.20 -18.86
C ALA A 688 12.82 -22.67 -19.64
N PHE A 689 13.92 -22.93 -18.92
CA PHE A 689 15.22 -23.32 -19.50
C PHE A 689 15.83 -22.26 -20.43
N GLY A 690 15.56 -20.98 -20.18
CA GLY A 690 16.09 -19.86 -20.95
C GLY A 690 15.27 -19.45 -22.18
N ILE A 691 14.29 -20.27 -22.58
CA ILE A 691 13.51 -20.07 -23.82
C ILE A 691 12.83 -18.70 -23.83
N PHE A 692 12.09 -18.38 -22.77
CA PHE A 692 11.31 -17.14 -22.72
C PHE A 692 12.19 -15.89 -22.74
N HIS A 693 13.33 -15.93 -22.04
CA HIS A 693 14.29 -14.82 -22.06
C HIS A 693 14.97 -14.67 -23.42
N ASP A 694 15.29 -15.78 -24.10
CA ASP A 694 15.86 -15.74 -25.45
C ASP A 694 14.86 -15.18 -26.48
N GLU A 695 13.58 -15.55 -26.38
CA GLU A 695 12.50 -15.01 -27.21
C GLU A 695 12.30 -13.50 -26.99
N GLU A 696 12.47 -13.03 -25.75
CA GLU A 696 12.33 -11.61 -25.38
C GLU A 696 13.47 -10.72 -25.93
N ILE A 697 14.71 -11.21 -26.00
CA ILE A 697 15.88 -10.39 -26.38
C ILE A 697 15.87 -10.03 -27.87
N ASN A 698 15.45 -10.96 -28.74
CA ASN A 698 15.46 -10.74 -30.20
C ASN A 698 14.23 -11.34 -30.88
N PRO A 699 13.03 -10.85 -30.55
CA PRO A 699 11.78 -11.33 -31.13
C PRO A 699 11.63 -10.88 -32.59
N PRO A 700 11.06 -11.69 -33.47
CA PRO A 700 10.69 -11.25 -34.81
C PRO A 700 9.49 -10.28 -34.75
N ALA A 701 9.29 -9.48 -35.81
CA ALA A 701 8.33 -8.37 -35.78
C ALA A 701 6.87 -8.81 -35.67
N GLU A 702 6.55 -10.00 -36.18
CA GLU A 702 5.24 -10.63 -36.05
C GLU A 702 4.83 -10.88 -34.59
N ASP A 703 5.79 -10.99 -33.66
CA ASP A 703 5.54 -11.28 -32.23
C ASP A 703 5.31 -10.01 -31.39
N TRP A 704 5.42 -8.83 -31.99
CA TRP A 704 5.25 -7.56 -31.26
C TRP A 704 3.79 -7.28 -30.90
N ASN A 705 2.86 -7.88 -31.65
CA ASN A 705 1.40 -7.73 -31.52
C ASN A 705 0.73 -9.09 -31.26
N THR A 706 1.25 -9.88 -30.31
CA THR A 706 0.72 -11.22 -29.98
C THR A 706 0.39 -11.41 -28.50
N GLY A 707 0.35 -10.31 -27.73
CA GLY A 707 0.15 -10.36 -26.28
C GLY A 707 1.36 -10.84 -25.46
N GLN A 708 2.50 -11.16 -26.12
CA GLN A 708 3.78 -11.42 -25.45
C GLN A 708 4.54 -10.12 -25.10
N TYR A 709 4.35 -9.07 -25.92
CA TYR A 709 4.86 -7.70 -25.74
C TYR A 709 6.33 -7.63 -25.27
N PRO A 710 7.30 -8.06 -26.09
CA PRO A 710 8.72 -8.00 -25.72
C PRO A 710 9.19 -6.55 -25.54
N LEU A 711 9.69 -6.24 -24.35
CA LEU A 711 9.90 -4.89 -23.81
C LEU A 711 10.66 -3.99 -24.79
N LEU A 712 11.92 -4.32 -25.12
CA LEU A 712 12.77 -3.40 -25.87
C LEU A 712 12.40 -3.32 -27.36
N ALA A 713 11.99 -4.44 -27.95
CA ALA A 713 11.60 -4.50 -29.35
C ALA A 713 10.32 -3.68 -29.58
N VAL A 714 9.30 -3.89 -28.74
CA VAL A 714 8.07 -3.13 -28.84
C VAL A 714 8.28 -1.67 -28.47
N MET A 715 9.07 -1.37 -27.43
CA MET A 715 9.38 0.01 -27.06
C MET A 715 9.92 0.84 -28.24
N LYS A 716 10.81 0.25 -29.05
CA LYS A 716 11.35 0.90 -30.26
C LYS A 716 10.29 1.05 -31.36
N ALA A 717 9.53 0.00 -31.63
CA ALA A 717 8.48 0.02 -32.65
C ALA A 717 7.39 1.04 -32.31
N ARG A 718 6.91 1.00 -31.08
CA ARG A 718 5.91 1.90 -30.51
C ARG A 718 6.40 3.34 -30.47
N THR A 719 7.68 3.60 -30.19
CA THR A 719 8.24 4.97 -30.26
C THR A 719 8.08 5.57 -31.66
N ALA A 720 8.43 4.81 -32.71
CA ALA A 720 8.30 5.31 -34.08
C ALA A 720 6.84 5.56 -34.45
N ASP A 721 5.95 4.65 -34.03
CA ASP A 721 4.50 4.77 -34.21
C ASP A 721 3.92 5.99 -33.48
N LEU A 722 4.24 6.17 -32.20
CA LEU A 722 3.77 7.28 -31.37
C LEU A 722 4.21 8.64 -31.92
N ARG A 723 5.46 8.76 -32.41
CA ARG A 723 5.89 10.01 -33.08
C ARG A 723 5.03 10.31 -34.30
N ALA A 724 4.68 9.30 -35.10
CA ALA A 724 3.79 9.49 -36.23
C ALA A 724 2.36 9.88 -35.81
N GLN A 725 1.83 9.30 -34.73
CA GLN A 725 0.54 9.70 -34.16
C GLN A 725 0.55 11.16 -33.66
N LEU A 726 1.60 11.56 -32.94
CA LEU A 726 1.76 12.91 -32.40
C LEU A 726 1.92 13.94 -33.52
N ASP A 727 2.71 13.62 -34.56
CA ASP A 727 2.86 14.49 -35.73
C ASP A 727 1.53 14.61 -36.50
N ALA A 728 0.76 13.53 -36.59
CA ALA A 728 -0.58 13.56 -37.17
C ALA A 728 -1.57 14.37 -36.32
N ALA A 729 -1.44 14.35 -34.99
CA ALA A 729 -2.27 15.16 -34.08
C ALA A 729 -1.99 16.66 -34.26
N GLU A 730 -0.70 17.05 -34.34
CA GLU A 730 -0.29 18.43 -34.63
C GLU A 730 -0.74 18.92 -36.01
N ALA A 731 -0.79 18.00 -36.99
CA ALA A 731 -1.32 18.29 -38.32
C ALA A 731 -2.86 18.28 -38.40
N GLU A 732 -3.55 18.01 -37.28
CA GLU A 732 -5.01 17.83 -37.22
C GLU A 732 -5.54 16.70 -38.13
N THR A 733 -4.72 15.69 -38.39
CA THR A 733 -5.03 14.53 -39.26
C THR A 733 -5.07 13.19 -38.53
N LEU A 734 -4.89 13.18 -37.21
CA LEU A 734 -4.93 11.93 -36.43
C LEU A 734 -6.36 11.34 -36.47
N ALA A 735 -6.50 10.18 -37.10
CA ALA A 735 -7.75 9.44 -37.10
C ALA A 735 -8.02 8.80 -35.72
N ARG A 736 -9.29 8.51 -35.43
CA ARG A 736 -9.76 7.89 -34.17
C ARG A 736 -9.44 8.70 -32.91
N ALA A 737 -9.04 9.97 -33.02
CA ALA A 737 -8.95 10.83 -31.86
C ALA A 737 -10.36 11.27 -31.41
N PRO A 738 -10.61 11.43 -30.10
CA PRO A 738 -11.90 11.87 -29.60
C PRO A 738 -12.23 13.31 -30.03
N HIS A 739 -11.21 14.16 -30.16
CA HIS A 739 -11.34 15.61 -30.40
C HIS A 739 -10.72 16.10 -31.72
N VAL A 740 -9.96 15.26 -32.43
CA VAL A 740 -9.22 15.64 -33.66
C VAL A 740 -9.68 14.75 -34.82
N GLY A 741 -9.91 15.34 -35.99
CA GLY A 741 -10.26 14.60 -37.21
C GLY A 741 -11.64 13.94 -37.17
N VAL A 742 -12.72 14.74 -37.29
CA VAL A 742 -14.12 14.29 -37.48
C VAL A 742 -14.33 13.63 -38.87
N VAL A 743 -13.36 12.84 -39.31
CA VAL A 743 -13.37 12.02 -40.51
C VAL A 743 -13.18 10.58 -40.03
N GLY A 744 -14.23 10.02 -39.41
CA GLY A 744 -14.17 8.69 -38.81
C GLY A 744 -15.20 8.47 -37.70
N GLY A 745 -15.95 7.39 -37.75
CA GLY A 745 -16.97 7.04 -36.76
C GLY A 745 -16.34 6.50 -35.48
N ASN A 746 -16.24 7.31 -34.43
CA ASN A 746 -15.88 6.85 -33.08
C ASN A 746 -17.07 6.08 -32.49
N GLU A 747 -17.19 4.81 -32.88
CA GLU A 747 -18.23 3.91 -32.38
C GLU A 747 -18.09 3.72 -30.87
N PRO A 748 -19.18 3.84 -30.08
CA PRO A 748 -19.15 3.72 -28.62
C PRO A 748 -18.50 2.45 -28.09
N TRP A 749 -18.71 1.31 -28.77
CA TRP A 749 -18.26 -0.01 -28.34
C TRP A 749 -16.99 -0.50 -29.05
N GLU A 750 -16.34 0.34 -29.86
CA GLU A 750 -15.09 -0.05 -30.50
C GLU A 750 -13.98 -0.21 -29.47
N THR A 751 -13.36 -1.40 -29.47
CA THR A 751 -12.21 -1.68 -28.60
C THR A 751 -10.88 -1.39 -29.29
N CYS A 752 -9.92 -0.85 -28.53
CA CYS A 752 -8.53 -0.67 -28.95
C CYS A 752 -8.36 -0.03 -30.34
N ALA A 753 -8.80 1.22 -30.49
CA ALA A 753 -8.75 1.94 -31.76
C ALA A 753 -7.37 1.86 -32.42
N ASP A 754 -7.33 1.38 -33.66
CA ASP A 754 -6.14 1.44 -34.50
C ASP A 754 -6.08 2.81 -35.16
N TRP A 755 -5.08 3.63 -34.80
CA TRP A 755 -4.99 5.01 -35.30
C TRP A 755 -4.80 5.10 -36.82
N ARG A 756 -4.42 4.01 -37.48
CA ARG A 756 -4.17 3.96 -38.93
C ARG A 756 -5.46 3.84 -39.75
N LEU A 757 -6.57 3.50 -39.10
CA LEU A 757 -7.88 3.34 -39.73
C LEU A 757 -8.72 4.59 -39.53
N GLU A 758 -9.46 5.01 -40.55
CA GLU A 758 -10.43 6.11 -40.41
C GLU A 758 -11.74 5.63 -39.76
N GLN A 759 -12.10 4.36 -39.94
CA GLN A 759 -13.34 3.74 -39.46
C GLN A 759 -13.03 2.43 -38.70
N PRO A 760 -13.93 1.94 -37.82
CA PRO A 760 -13.76 0.61 -37.22
C PRO A 760 -13.65 -0.48 -38.29
N ASN A 761 -12.94 -1.56 -37.99
CA ASN A 761 -12.82 -2.68 -38.91
C ASN A 761 -14.10 -3.54 -38.91
N THR A 762 -14.94 -3.37 -39.93
CA THR A 762 -16.22 -4.09 -40.07
C THR A 762 -16.14 -5.34 -40.93
N THR A 763 -14.96 -5.70 -41.45
CA THR A 763 -14.80 -6.73 -42.51
C THR A 763 -15.27 -8.14 -42.16
N ARG A 764 -15.46 -8.43 -40.86
CA ARG A 764 -16.00 -9.71 -40.38
C ARG A 764 -17.52 -9.73 -40.27
N CYS A 765 -18.18 -8.58 -40.31
CA CYS A 765 -19.62 -8.46 -40.19
C CYS A 765 -20.29 -8.43 -41.56
N GLU A 766 -21.47 -9.06 -41.64
CA GLU A 766 -22.23 -9.12 -42.88
C GLU A 766 -22.72 -7.73 -43.29
N MET A 767 -22.42 -7.34 -44.54
CA MET A 767 -22.72 -6.02 -45.11
C MET A 767 -22.33 -4.85 -44.20
N ASP A 768 -21.25 -4.98 -43.43
CA ASP A 768 -20.76 -3.96 -42.50
C ASP A 768 -21.83 -3.52 -41.45
N CYS A 769 -22.82 -4.36 -41.17
CA CYS A 769 -24.02 -4.04 -40.38
C CYS A 769 -24.92 -2.94 -40.98
N GLN A 770 -24.66 -2.53 -42.23
CA GLN A 770 -25.37 -1.46 -42.95
C GLN A 770 -26.56 -2.01 -43.75
N TYR A 771 -27.55 -2.58 -43.07
CA TYR A 771 -28.74 -3.15 -43.72
C TYR A 771 -30.03 -2.91 -42.94
N GLU A 772 -31.17 -3.08 -43.64
CA GLU A 772 -32.51 -2.86 -43.07
C GLU A 772 -32.78 -3.80 -41.90
N GLY A 773 -33.20 -3.23 -40.77
CA GLY A 773 -33.42 -3.94 -39.52
C GLY A 773 -32.21 -4.01 -38.58
N CYS A 774 -31.00 -3.65 -39.06
CA CYS A 774 -29.81 -3.55 -38.21
C CYS A 774 -29.35 -2.10 -38.07
N HIS A 775 -29.12 -1.40 -39.18
CA HIS A 775 -28.76 0.02 -39.14
C HIS A 775 -30.00 0.85 -38.85
N MET A 776 -30.03 1.46 -37.67
CA MET A 776 -31.14 2.25 -37.12
C MET A 776 -30.73 3.73 -37.01
N PRO A 777 -30.93 4.55 -38.06
CA PRO A 777 -30.52 5.95 -38.04
C PRO A 777 -31.12 6.73 -36.87
N GLY A 778 -30.29 7.50 -36.17
CA GLY A 778 -30.66 8.34 -35.03
C GLY A 778 -30.72 7.61 -33.69
N TRP A 779 -30.43 6.31 -33.65
CA TRP A 779 -30.25 5.59 -32.38
C TRP A 779 -28.88 5.91 -31.76
N THR A 780 -28.78 5.73 -30.44
CA THR A 780 -27.52 5.93 -29.69
C THR A 780 -26.37 5.06 -30.23
N VAL A 781 -26.68 3.83 -30.61
CA VAL A 781 -25.81 2.94 -31.38
C VAL A 781 -26.60 2.50 -32.62
N GLU A 782 -26.42 3.22 -33.73
CA GLU A 782 -27.16 2.97 -34.97
C GLU A 782 -26.93 1.55 -35.51
N SER A 783 -25.68 1.10 -35.49
CA SER A 783 -25.25 -0.26 -35.80
C SER A 783 -23.80 -0.41 -35.38
N PHE A 784 -23.43 -1.53 -34.77
CA PHE A 784 -22.08 -1.83 -34.31
C PHE A 784 -21.66 -3.22 -34.77
N CYS A 785 -20.48 -3.31 -35.39
CA CYS A 785 -19.85 -4.58 -35.72
C CYS A 785 -18.87 -4.98 -34.60
N ASP A 786 -19.14 -6.10 -33.93
CA ASP A 786 -18.13 -6.73 -33.09
C ASP A 786 -17.11 -7.47 -33.97
N GLU A 787 -15.93 -6.88 -34.14
CA GLU A 787 -14.84 -7.47 -34.94
C GLU A 787 -14.38 -8.84 -34.41
N GLY A 788 -14.53 -9.10 -33.11
CA GLY A 788 -14.11 -10.38 -32.51
C GLY A 788 -15.01 -11.51 -32.96
N THR A 789 -16.32 -11.30 -32.89
CA THR A 789 -17.34 -12.33 -33.14
C THR A 789 -17.93 -12.30 -34.56
N GLY A 790 -17.82 -11.16 -35.26
CA GLY A 790 -18.49 -10.92 -36.54
C GLY A 790 -19.99 -10.63 -36.41
N VAL A 791 -20.48 -10.39 -35.19
CA VAL A 791 -21.90 -10.17 -34.89
C VAL A 791 -22.23 -8.68 -34.92
N CYS A 792 -23.37 -8.34 -35.50
CA CYS A 792 -23.89 -6.98 -35.53
C CYS A 792 -24.84 -6.71 -34.35
N TYR A 793 -24.72 -5.54 -33.75
CA TYR A 793 -25.57 -5.06 -32.65
C TYR A 793 -26.10 -3.67 -32.95
N HIS A 794 -27.18 -3.29 -32.28
CA HIS A 794 -27.73 -1.93 -32.30
C HIS A 794 -28.40 -1.65 -30.96
N GLY A 795 -28.64 -0.38 -30.64
CA GLY A 795 -29.30 -0.03 -29.40
C GLY A 795 -29.59 1.45 -29.26
N ASP A 796 -30.60 1.78 -28.46
CA ASP A 796 -30.96 3.16 -28.18
C ASP A 796 -31.05 3.44 -26.68
N ALA A 797 -30.95 4.71 -26.31
CA ALA A 797 -30.94 5.16 -24.93
C ALA A 797 -32.19 4.68 -24.19
N ASP A 798 -31.97 4.05 -23.04
CA ASP A 798 -33.04 3.60 -22.15
C ASP A 798 -32.63 3.90 -20.70
N PRO A 799 -33.20 4.94 -20.06
CA PRO A 799 -32.89 5.29 -18.68
C PRO A 799 -33.14 4.16 -17.67
N MET A 800 -34.00 3.19 -18.00
CA MET A 800 -34.25 2.02 -17.15
C MET A 800 -33.07 1.06 -17.08
N CYS A 801 -32.09 1.21 -17.97
CA CYS A 801 -30.82 0.49 -17.91
C CYS A 801 -29.80 1.11 -16.95
N HIS A 802 -30.07 2.28 -16.38
CA HIS A 802 -29.18 2.88 -15.38
C HIS A 802 -29.10 2.00 -14.11
N GLY A 803 -27.89 1.64 -13.70
CA GLY A 803 -27.65 0.75 -12.55
C GLY A 803 -28.06 -0.71 -12.78
N VAL A 804 -28.37 -1.08 -14.03
CA VAL A 804 -28.52 -2.48 -14.43
C VAL A 804 -27.15 -2.97 -14.93
N PRO A 805 -26.63 -4.08 -14.39
CA PRO A 805 -25.36 -4.65 -14.85
C PRO A 805 -25.33 -4.88 -16.36
N GLU A 806 -24.15 -4.74 -16.96
CA GLU A 806 -24.00 -4.93 -18.41
C GLU A 806 -24.37 -6.37 -18.83
N GLY A 807 -25.13 -6.49 -19.92
CA GLY A 807 -25.66 -7.77 -20.42
C GLY A 807 -26.96 -8.23 -19.75
N GLU A 808 -27.41 -7.58 -18.68
CA GLU A 808 -28.63 -7.95 -17.94
C GLU A 808 -29.88 -7.21 -18.41
N ARG A 809 -31.04 -7.62 -17.89
CA ARG A 809 -32.36 -7.05 -18.22
C ARG A 809 -33.05 -6.51 -16.98
N TYR A 810 -33.70 -5.35 -17.08
CA TYR A 810 -34.62 -4.90 -16.03
C TYR A 810 -35.97 -5.62 -16.13
N PRO A 811 -36.73 -5.75 -15.02
CA PRO A 811 -38.05 -6.36 -15.02
C PRO A 811 -39.01 -5.72 -16.03
N GLY A 812 -39.54 -6.51 -16.96
CA GLY A 812 -40.50 -6.06 -17.97
C GLY A 812 -39.88 -5.51 -19.26
N MET A 813 -38.55 -5.52 -19.41
CA MET A 813 -37.86 -5.18 -20.65
C MET A 813 -38.36 -6.08 -21.80
N GLN A 814 -38.90 -5.46 -22.85
CA GLN A 814 -39.40 -6.18 -24.03
C GLN A 814 -38.25 -6.53 -24.99
N ASP A 815 -38.35 -7.69 -25.64
CA ASP A 815 -37.48 -8.05 -26.77
C ASP A 815 -37.63 -7.04 -27.92
N GLY A 816 -36.67 -7.06 -28.85
CA GLY A 816 -36.71 -6.26 -30.06
C GLY A 816 -37.95 -6.57 -30.90
N GLU A 817 -38.35 -5.65 -31.78
CA GLU A 817 -39.49 -5.87 -32.69
C GLU A 817 -39.27 -7.07 -33.63
N ASP A 818 -38.01 -7.46 -33.82
CA ASP A 818 -37.50 -8.61 -34.54
C ASP A 818 -37.49 -9.92 -33.71
N GLY A 819 -37.90 -9.86 -32.45
CA GLY A 819 -37.91 -11.01 -31.52
C GLY A 819 -36.54 -11.36 -30.93
N LYS A 820 -35.51 -10.53 -31.14
CA LYS A 820 -34.19 -10.74 -30.54
C LYS A 820 -34.19 -10.31 -29.06
N PRO A 821 -33.52 -11.06 -28.17
CA PRO A 821 -33.39 -10.67 -26.77
C PRO A 821 -32.70 -9.30 -26.64
N THR A 822 -33.27 -8.44 -25.81
CA THR A 822 -32.69 -7.15 -25.44
C THR A 822 -31.95 -7.25 -24.12
N TYR A 823 -30.97 -6.36 -23.92
CA TYR A 823 -30.18 -6.26 -22.69
C TYR A 823 -29.67 -4.83 -22.49
N CYS A 824 -29.19 -4.52 -21.29
CA CYS A 824 -28.60 -3.24 -20.95
C CYS A 824 -27.09 -3.24 -21.21
N ARG A 825 -26.57 -2.15 -21.78
CA ARG A 825 -25.13 -1.91 -21.96
C ARG A 825 -24.85 -0.41 -21.95
N MET A 826 -23.68 0.03 -21.48
CA MET A 826 -23.30 1.43 -21.56
C MET A 826 -22.68 1.75 -22.93
N ALA A 827 -23.03 2.90 -23.52
CA ALA A 827 -22.45 3.39 -24.76
C ALA A 827 -22.07 4.86 -24.57
N LYS A 828 -20.77 5.18 -24.50
CA LYS A 828 -20.27 6.53 -24.16
C LYS A 828 -20.96 7.09 -22.91
N GLY A 829 -20.97 6.34 -21.81
CA GLY A 829 -21.64 6.79 -20.58
C GLY A 829 -23.17 6.85 -20.63
N VAL A 830 -23.81 6.49 -21.74
CA VAL A 830 -25.28 6.45 -21.87
C VAL A 830 -25.80 5.02 -21.65
N PRO A 831 -26.81 4.81 -20.77
CA PRO A 831 -27.45 3.50 -20.64
C PRO A 831 -28.28 3.19 -21.89
N VAL A 832 -27.94 2.09 -22.57
CA VAL A 832 -28.54 1.67 -23.83
C VAL A 832 -29.25 0.33 -23.65
N LYS A 833 -30.47 0.25 -24.19
CA LYS A 833 -31.12 -1.04 -24.46
C LYS A 833 -30.64 -1.54 -25.82
N ALA A 834 -29.79 -2.55 -25.79
CA ALA A 834 -29.14 -3.15 -26.94
C ALA A 834 -29.78 -4.48 -27.35
N SER A 835 -29.62 -4.85 -28.61
CA SER A 835 -29.96 -6.17 -29.16
C SER A 835 -28.98 -6.58 -30.25
N GLU A 836 -28.82 -7.89 -30.44
CA GLU A 836 -28.20 -8.44 -31.65
C GLU A 836 -29.10 -8.12 -32.84
N CYS A 837 -28.51 -7.68 -33.96
CA CYS A 837 -29.24 -7.42 -35.18
C CYS A 837 -29.91 -8.69 -35.74
N PRO A 838 -31.04 -8.56 -36.45
CA PRO A 838 -31.64 -9.68 -37.17
C PRO A 838 -30.74 -10.14 -38.31
N ALA A 839 -30.91 -11.39 -38.75
CA ALA A 839 -30.22 -11.87 -39.94
C ALA A 839 -30.70 -11.11 -41.18
N VAL A 840 -29.83 -11.03 -42.19
CA VAL A 840 -30.10 -10.29 -43.42
C VAL A 840 -31.36 -10.84 -44.10
N GLY A 841 -32.35 -9.96 -44.29
CA GLY A 841 -33.62 -10.29 -44.96
C GLY A 841 -34.69 -10.89 -44.06
N GLU A 842 -34.46 -11.05 -42.76
CA GLU A 842 -35.46 -11.54 -41.79
C GLU A 842 -36.27 -10.42 -41.12
N PHE A 843 -35.90 -9.15 -41.31
CA PHE A 843 -36.67 -8.03 -40.78
C PHE A 843 -37.98 -7.83 -41.56
N THR A 844 -39.11 -8.06 -40.90
CA THR A 844 -40.43 -7.67 -41.43
C THR A 844 -40.97 -6.48 -40.61
N PRO A 845 -40.96 -5.25 -41.15
CA PRO A 845 -41.52 -4.12 -40.42
C PRO A 845 -42.99 -4.38 -40.11
N ALA A 846 -43.37 -4.23 -38.84
CA ALA A 846 -44.78 -4.23 -38.47
C ALA A 846 -45.47 -3.09 -39.23
N THR A 847 -46.58 -3.41 -39.92
CA THR A 847 -47.42 -2.43 -40.62
C THR A 847 -47.74 -1.26 -39.68
N VAL A 848 -47.09 -0.12 -39.90
CA VAL A 848 -47.35 1.12 -39.15
C VAL A 848 -48.80 1.54 -39.44
N GLN A 849 -49.70 1.31 -38.49
CA GLN A 849 -50.88 2.16 -38.39
C GLN A 849 -50.37 3.54 -38.01
N THR A 850 -50.39 4.44 -38.99
CA THR A 850 -50.13 5.86 -38.80
C THR A 850 -51.05 6.43 -37.72
N THR A 851 -50.53 6.61 -36.51
CA THR A 851 -51.04 7.62 -35.58
C THR A 851 -49.95 8.66 -35.41
N SER A 852 -50.31 9.88 -35.81
CA SER A 852 -49.46 11.06 -35.84
C SER A 852 -49.08 11.54 -34.44
N ASP A 853 -47.99 11.02 -33.86
CA ASP A 853 -47.43 11.55 -32.60
C ASP A 853 -45.96 12.02 -32.71
N ALA A 854 -45.44 12.13 -33.94
CA ALA A 854 -44.06 12.56 -34.20
C ALA A 854 -43.81 14.09 -34.08
N VAL A 855 -44.80 14.89 -33.69
CA VAL A 855 -44.64 16.36 -33.54
C VAL A 855 -44.62 16.81 -32.08
N GLN A 856 -44.94 15.94 -31.11
CA GLN A 856 -45.03 16.33 -29.70
C GLN A 856 -43.83 15.98 -28.82
N ARG A 857 -42.93 15.08 -29.27
CA ARG A 857 -41.76 14.65 -28.46
C ARG A 857 -40.54 15.57 -28.59
N GLY A 858 -40.44 16.37 -29.65
CA GLY A 858 -39.35 17.35 -29.85
C GLY A 858 -39.46 18.64 -29.03
N MET A 859 -40.49 18.83 -28.20
CA MET A 859 -40.71 20.05 -27.42
C MET A 859 -40.60 19.88 -25.90
N VAL A 860 -40.45 18.65 -25.39
CA VAL A 860 -40.45 18.40 -23.93
C VAL A 860 -39.05 18.49 -23.30
N PHE A 861 -37.98 18.30 -24.07
CA PHE A 861 -36.60 18.48 -23.55
C PHE A 861 -36.13 19.95 -23.48
N ALA A 862 -36.79 20.88 -24.17
CA ALA A 862 -36.40 22.29 -24.17
C ALA A 862 -37.09 23.15 -23.08
N PHE A 863 -38.05 22.60 -22.31
CA PHE A 863 -38.83 23.37 -21.32
C PHE A 863 -38.56 23.03 -19.86
N ALA A 864 -37.77 21.99 -19.56
CA ALA A 864 -37.40 21.63 -18.18
C ALA A 864 -36.21 22.44 -17.63
N VAL A 865 -35.50 23.20 -18.47
CA VAL A 865 -34.28 23.96 -18.08
C VAL A 865 -34.55 25.43 -17.72
N VAL A 866 -35.79 25.94 -17.83
CA VAL A 866 -36.11 27.36 -17.57
C VAL A 866 -36.92 27.61 -16.28
N LEU A 867 -37.24 26.58 -15.49
CA LEU A 867 -38.11 26.73 -14.30
C LEU A 867 -37.46 26.41 -12.94
N VAL A 868 -36.12 26.44 -12.85
CA VAL A 868 -35.40 26.39 -11.56
C VAL A 868 -34.64 27.70 -11.25
N ILE A 869 -34.54 28.64 -12.20
CA ILE A 869 -33.98 30.00 -11.97
C ILE A 869 -35.13 31.03 -11.91
N ALA A 870 -36.06 30.87 -10.97
CA ALA A 870 -37.05 31.91 -10.64
C ALA A 870 -37.68 31.76 -9.23
N GLY A 871 -37.06 31.02 -8.31
CA GLY A 871 -37.64 30.68 -7.00
C GLY A 871 -36.86 31.13 -5.77
N PHE A 872 -35.80 31.95 -5.92
CA PHE A 872 -34.96 32.40 -4.81
C PHE A 872 -34.75 33.93 -4.80
N VAL A 873 -35.82 34.70 -4.97
CA VAL A 873 -35.90 36.07 -4.48
C VAL A 873 -37.32 36.35 -4.00
N GLN A 874 -37.66 35.95 -2.77
CA GLN A 874 -38.47 36.74 -1.84
C GLN A 874 -38.71 35.99 -0.50
N GLN A 875 -38.18 36.61 0.56
CA GLN A 875 -38.56 36.52 1.98
C GLN A 875 -37.90 35.43 2.85
N LEU A 876 -36.91 35.93 3.61
CA LEU A 876 -36.32 35.47 4.89
C LEU A 876 -35.36 34.29 4.84
#